data_AF-A0A812K373-F1
#
_entry.id   AF-A0A812K373-F1
#
_cell.length_a   1.000
_cell.length_b   1.000
_cell.length_c   1.000
_cell.angle_alpha   90.00
_cell.angle_beta   90.00
_cell.angle_gamma   90.00
#
_symmetry.space_group_name_H-M   'P 1'
#
loop_
_entity.id
_entity.type
_entity.pdbx_description
1 polymer ?
#
loop_
_entity_poly.entity_id
_entity_poly.type
_entity_poly.pdbx_seq_one_letter_code
_entity_poly.pdbx_strand_id
1 'polypeptide(L)'
;MAGRFVGGIESIVMALPNGKEAKSLVEVLGFKHLEIEVTSPRIAVFREAILETFTAELGDRFTTLAYEGLRKIMNYAGGGCVYLRETFSERLRILATSWRTATADGQTQDDDWDEDFADSEARGSGTQTVSRTMKSEEDEPKVQAEAPPAEELQENPNKISMQGVPTSFDDMFRFNAAVMGMADRDWMYEVLDCFDAIVRNIANSFRLQEECDVLSLRFAKLPGPILLAEFKAVMLASLRSLVPQDWDTKHEEAWDWLWSNVEKILGKELGKAVERERRVSRYVGSLEDETKHVLSRKIYTKFFAVAPEGQNYFKQSSTRLQFIIDRVVEMTLSMYQSPVRMVDEISALGLRHVGYGIPTEFFNPFVQCCVEVLRDLTGDQKLCDGFSWSLGLISRILVRTINEGSTLVMKAINLNSAKMLKKALTPVPRSKRALCMLKVTVGTQSISPLLWAISSGSLEAAHEMMEDLLTIRADRDRYYFGNDDLFARHPDIVQVLTKEAPTLLEVLLDKLVWRSRLVVGGHRRVNLFLKHLLVDEEGKFAGATQWICNMQDPVIVTHCVLETLTDLVWNNVIYGPFLRSKVWLLFTLLVFLMSQSILKTWHAEDEATQQTLRIATAVCRAFVYFASMLELIYSRTKVTCKSIGDGDIIRVFQIPVPAKVVSDWQEALSWFLTLILISMFMVEPVLYCLQHSEGDFPDAGMFTQNCPAANDVRDVYAFLSMLAMFCYFTLLVDFSALFVRCSAFVMTSGQVLPELVLMLGAVFYLLLVFGCATSAASDRTADFENIPRSALSFFQISIGMYPAENFHSLKDSRWTMVMCVGFIVLVVIFLSNVLIAQLIGAYSSLYDRMLGLARLNRMSIICDSIASVRRSRFDRFIAKLRLDERMEFGEGDVGLPGCIQVLEPGNLNPTNQDSIRRYGGSTSPKMPWPDEEEEVTGSMAERLENLTKLWKKTMRRVEKKRKGGRRNGGESSASEMDKASRSKSSSSVNSDSSQ
;
A
#
# COMPACT_ATOMS: atom_id res chain seq x y z
N MET A 1 23.30 -2.95 -23.97
CA MET A 1 24.61 -3.54 -23.57
C MET A 1 25.61 -3.56 -24.74
N ALA A 2 25.21 -4.02 -25.94
CA ALA A 2 26.08 -4.06 -27.13
C ALA A 2 26.68 -2.69 -27.53
N GLY A 3 25.92 -1.59 -27.48
CA GLY A 3 26.43 -0.26 -27.87
C GLY A 3 27.57 0.29 -26.99
N ARG A 4 27.53 0.06 -25.66
CA ARG A 4 28.62 0.48 -24.75
C ARG A 4 29.90 -0.33 -25.00
N PHE A 5 29.74 -1.61 -25.33
CA PHE A 5 30.85 -2.50 -25.64
C PHE A 5 31.52 -2.12 -26.97
N VAL A 6 30.71 -1.90 -28.02
CA VAL A 6 31.22 -1.47 -29.34
C VAL A 6 31.91 -0.11 -29.24
N GLY A 7 31.32 0.87 -28.54
CA GLY A 7 31.96 2.17 -28.32
C GLY A 7 33.25 2.08 -27.49
N GLY A 8 33.35 1.12 -26.57
CA GLY A 8 34.58 0.85 -25.82
C GLY A 8 35.69 0.28 -26.70
N ILE A 9 35.37 -0.71 -27.55
CA ILE A 9 36.32 -1.25 -28.53
C ILE A 9 36.74 -0.17 -29.53
N GLU A 10 35.78 0.60 -30.05
CA GLU A 10 36.04 1.69 -30.97
C GLU A 10 37.01 2.72 -30.37
N SER A 11 36.79 3.12 -29.12
CA SER A 11 37.68 4.05 -28.39
C SER A 11 39.10 3.50 -28.26
N ILE A 12 39.23 2.21 -27.92
CA ILE A 12 40.55 1.56 -27.81
C ILE A 12 41.23 1.47 -29.18
N VAL A 13 40.48 1.10 -30.23
CA VAL A 13 40.98 1.00 -31.61
C VAL A 13 41.46 2.36 -32.12
N MET A 14 40.68 3.43 -31.90
CA MET A 14 41.04 4.79 -32.30
C MET A 14 42.26 5.32 -31.53
N ALA A 15 42.48 4.84 -30.30
CA ALA A 15 43.62 5.22 -29.48
C ALA A 15 44.91 4.43 -29.76
N LEU A 16 44.88 3.37 -30.57
CA LEU A 16 46.06 2.56 -30.89
C LEU A 16 47.28 3.33 -31.44
N PRO A 17 47.11 4.41 -32.25
CA PRO A 17 48.24 5.24 -32.67
C PRO A 17 48.99 5.90 -31.50
N ASN A 18 48.31 6.08 -30.35
CA ASN A 18 48.86 6.65 -29.13
C ASN A 18 48.88 5.60 -28.01
N GLY A 19 49.97 4.85 -27.91
CA GLY A 19 50.10 3.76 -26.93
C GLY A 19 49.87 4.16 -25.46
N LYS A 20 50.11 5.43 -25.09
CA LYS A 20 49.81 5.93 -23.72
C LYS A 20 48.31 6.07 -23.48
N GLU A 21 47.57 6.52 -24.49
CA GLU A 21 46.12 6.71 -24.43
C GLU A 21 45.40 5.36 -24.48
N ALA A 22 45.83 4.46 -25.37
CA ALA A 22 45.33 3.08 -25.39
C ALA A 22 45.56 2.36 -24.06
N LYS A 23 46.75 2.51 -23.47
CA LYS A 23 47.06 1.98 -22.13
C LYS A 23 46.11 2.56 -21.07
N SER A 24 45.92 3.88 -21.05
CA SER A 24 45.01 4.53 -20.08
C SER A 24 43.57 4.04 -20.22
N LEU A 25 43.08 3.79 -21.45
CA LEU A 25 41.73 3.27 -21.68
C LEU A 25 41.58 1.82 -21.20
N VAL A 26 42.60 0.98 -21.43
CA VAL A 26 42.62 -0.40 -20.91
C VAL A 26 42.74 -0.42 -19.39
N GLU A 27 43.48 0.51 -18.79
CA GLU A 27 43.53 0.67 -17.33
C GLU A 27 42.17 1.03 -16.75
N VAL A 28 41.52 2.05 -17.31
CA VAL A 28 40.14 2.41 -16.93
C VAL A 28 39.17 1.24 -17.11
N LEU A 29 39.34 0.44 -18.16
CA LEU A 29 38.54 -0.75 -18.38
C LEU A 29 38.80 -1.82 -17.30
N GLY A 30 40.06 -2.06 -16.94
CA GLY A 30 40.42 -2.99 -15.88
C GLY A 30 39.93 -2.56 -14.51
N PHE A 31 40.03 -1.27 -14.17
CA PHE A 31 39.48 -0.74 -12.92
C PHE A 31 37.96 -0.95 -12.84
N LYS A 32 37.23 -0.77 -13.95
CA LYS A 32 35.78 -1.03 -14.01
C LYS A 32 35.38 -2.49 -13.83
N HIS A 33 36.32 -3.43 -13.99
CA HIS A 33 36.07 -4.87 -13.88
C HIS A 33 36.85 -5.50 -12.72
N LEU A 34 37.34 -4.69 -11.75
CA LEU A 34 38.06 -5.19 -10.57
C LEU A 34 37.19 -6.12 -9.71
N GLU A 35 35.90 -5.82 -9.61
CA GLU A 35 34.89 -6.59 -8.87
C GLU A 35 34.39 -7.82 -9.64
N ILE A 36 34.67 -7.91 -10.95
CA ILE A 36 34.21 -9.02 -11.78
C ILE A 36 35.37 -10.02 -11.91
N GLU A 37 35.07 -11.31 -11.70
CA GLU A 37 36.08 -12.35 -11.87
C GLU A 37 36.44 -12.52 -13.37
N VAL A 38 37.46 -11.78 -13.82
CA VAL A 38 38.02 -11.85 -15.17
C VAL A 38 39.18 -12.85 -15.17
N THR A 39 38.95 -14.01 -15.76
CA THR A 39 39.96 -15.08 -15.90
C THR A 39 40.36 -15.27 -17.36
N SER A 40 41.58 -15.75 -17.61
CA SER A 40 42.07 -16.06 -18.96
C SER A 40 41.10 -16.97 -19.77
N PRO A 41 40.47 -18.01 -19.19
CA PRO A 41 39.46 -18.80 -19.90
C PRO A 41 38.21 -18.00 -20.29
N ARG A 42 37.69 -17.13 -19.40
CA ARG A 42 36.53 -16.28 -19.71
C ARG A 42 36.84 -15.26 -20.79
N ILE A 43 38.03 -14.67 -20.78
CA ILE A 43 38.51 -13.77 -21.84
C ILE A 43 38.57 -14.52 -23.17
N ALA A 44 39.08 -15.75 -23.20
CA ALA A 44 39.14 -16.55 -24.41
C ALA A 44 37.74 -16.83 -24.98
N VAL A 45 36.81 -17.30 -24.15
CA VAL A 45 35.41 -17.56 -24.57
C VAL A 45 34.76 -16.29 -25.11
N PHE A 46 34.91 -15.17 -24.40
CA PHE A 46 34.34 -13.89 -24.81
C PHE A 46 34.94 -13.38 -26.11
N ARG A 47 36.28 -13.44 -26.25
CA ARG A 47 37.00 -13.07 -27.48
C ARG A 47 36.52 -13.87 -28.68
N GLU A 48 36.44 -15.20 -28.56
CA GLU A 48 36.00 -16.05 -29.67
C GLU A 48 34.54 -15.75 -30.05
N ALA A 49 33.63 -15.55 -29.09
CA ALA A 49 32.24 -15.19 -29.37
C ALA A 49 32.11 -13.86 -30.15
N ILE A 50 32.93 -12.86 -29.80
CA ILE A 50 32.94 -11.57 -30.51
C ILE A 50 33.56 -11.72 -31.90
N LEU A 51 34.68 -12.43 -32.03
CA LEU A 51 35.31 -12.68 -33.33
C LEU A 51 34.37 -13.45 -34.27
N GLU A 52 33.67 -14.48 -33.77
CA GLU A 52 32.64 -15.22 -34.52
C GLU A 52 31.49 -14.31 -34.95
N THR A 53 31.03 -13.40 -34.08
CA THR A 53 29.97 -12.44 -34.42
C THR A 53 30.42 -11.49 -35.52
N PHE A 54 31.64 -10.94 -35.44
CA PHE A 54 32.19 -10.07 -36.49
C PHE A 54 32.39 -10.83 -37.81
N THR A 55 32.86 -12.07 -37.76
CA THR A 55 32.98 -12.94 -38.95
C THR A 55 31.62 -13.24 -39.57
N ALA A 56 30.58 -13.48 -38.76
CA ALA A 56 29.23 -13.76 -39.25
C ALA A 56 28.57 -12.53 -39.89
N GLU A 57 28.73 -11.34 -39.30
CA GLU A 57 28.09 -10.10 -39.77
C GLU A 57 28.83 -9.44 -40.94
N LEU A 58 30.16 -9.44 -40.92
CA LEU A 58 30.97 -8.75 -41.93
C LEU A 58 31.44 -9.65 -43.07
N GLY A 59 31.41 -10.98 -42.89
CA GLY A 59 31.82 -11.96 -43.89
C GLY A 59 33.18 -11.64 -44.52
N ASP A 60 33.24 -11.59 -45.85
CA ASP A 60 34.46 -11.30 -46.61
C ASP A 60 35.05 -9.90 -46.37
N ARG A 61 34.30 -8.97 -45.77
CA ARG A 61 34.82 -7.63 -45.42
C ARG A 61 35.68 -7.66 -44.16
N PHE A 62 35.58 -8.71 -43.34
CA PHE A 62 36.44 -8.90 -42.18
C PHE A 62 37.70 -9.64 -42.58
N THR A 63 38.68 -8.89 -43.06
CA THR A 63 39.94 -9.45 -43.54
C THR A 63 40.67 -10.21 -42.44
N THR A 64 41.49 -11.19 -42.82
CA THR A 64 42.33 -11.96 -41.89
C THR A 64 43.23 -11.07 -41.02
N LEU A 65 43.69 -9.95 -41.58
CA LEU A 65 44.48 -8.94 -40.88
C LEU A 65 43.65 -8.19 -39.81
N ALA A 66 42.40 -7.86 -40.11
CA ALA A 66 41.47 -7.24 -39.16
C ALA A 66 41.07 -8.23 -38.05
N TYR A 67 40.87 -9.51 -38.38
CA TYR A 67 40.63 -10.58 -37.43
C TYR A 67 41.78 -10.71 -36.42
N GLU A 68 43.02 -10.81 -36.90
CA GLU A 68 44.19 -10.89 -36.03
C GLU A 68 44.42 -9.61 -35.21
N GLY A 69 44.17 -8.44 -35.81
CA GLY A 69 44.25 -7.15 -35.13
C GLY A 69 43.29 -7.07 -33.95
N LEU A 70 42.00 -7.35 -34.18
CA LEU A 70 40.98 -7.33 -33.14
C LEU A 70 41.26 -8.38 -32.06
N ARG A 71 41.70 -9.59 -32.45
CA ARG A 71 42.10 -10.65 -31.52
C ARG A 71 43.23 -10.20 -30.59
N LYS A 72 44.27 -9.54 -31.12
CA LYS A 72 45.40 -9.01 -30.33
C LYS A 72 44.96 -7.90 -29.38
N ILE A 73 44.10 -6.99 -29.83
CA ILE A 73 43.55 -5.91 -29.00
C ILE A 73 42.73 -6.48 -27.84
N MET A 74 41.87 -7.47 -28.11
CA MET A 74 41.07 -8.11 -27.07
C MET A 74 41.93 -8.89 -26.07
N ASN A 75 43.01 -9.54 -26.53
CA ASN A 75 43.98 -10.18 -25.63
C ASN A 75 44.74 -9.15 -24.78
N TYR A 76 45.14 -8.01 -25.35
CA TYR A 76 45.79 -6.93 -24.62
C TYR A 76 44.87 -6.32 -23.56
N ALA A 77 43.62 -6.01 -23.94
CA ALA A 77 42.62 -5.48 -23.02
C ALA A 77 42.29 -6.49 -21.90
N GLY A 78 42.04 -7.76 -22.25
CA GLY A 78 41.77 -8.81 -21.28
C GLY A 78 42.96 -9.09 -20.35
N GLY A 79 44.17 -9.18 -20.90
CA GLY A 79 45.40 -9.33 -20.11
C GLY A 79 45.67 -8.13 -19.20
N GLY A 80 45.35 -6.92 -19.65
CA GLY A 80 45.38 -5.70 -18.83
C GLY A 80 44.42 -5.78 -17.64
N CYS A 81 43.18 -6.25 -17.85
CA CYS A 81 42.21 -6.46 -16.76
C CYS A 81 42.71 -7.48 -15.72
N VAL A 82 43.28 -8.60 -16.17
CA VAL A 82 43.86 -9.63 -15.26
C VAL A 82 45.02 -9.04 -14.47
N TYR A 83 45.95 -8.36 -15.14
CA TYR A 83 47.11 -7.73 -14.50
C TYR A 83 46.70 -6.70 -13.44
N LEU A 84 45.73 -5.85 -13.75
CA LEU A 84 45.24 -4.82 -12.82
C LEU A 84 44.54 -5.45 -11.62
N ARG A 85 43.77 -6.52 -11.82
CA ARG A 85 43.17 -7.26 -10.72
C ARG A 85 44.23 -7.87 -9.80
N GLU A 86 45.20 -8.58 -10.36
CA GLU A 86 46.30 -9.16 -9.57
C GLU A 86 47.11 -8.10 -8.83
N THR A 87 47.35 -6.94 -9.46
CA THR A 87 48.18 -5.87 -8.88
C THR A 87 47.46 -5.04 -7.82
N PHE A 88 46.16 -4.78 -7.97
CA PHE A 88 45.41 -3.87 -7.08
C PHE A 88 44.45 -4.58 -6.11
N SER A 89 44.13 -5.87 -6.30
CA SER A 89 43.26 -6.63 -5.39
C SER A 89 43.78 -6.68 -3.96
N GLU A 90 45.09 -6.89 -3.76
CA GLU A 90 45.70 -6.90 -2.42
C GLU A 90 45.51 -5.55 -1.72
N ARG A 91 45.69 -4.44 -2.44
CA ARG A 91 45.49 -3.08 -1.89
C ARG A 91 44.05 -2.81 -1.54
N LEU A 92 43.10 -3.17 -2.41
CA LEU A 92 41.66 -3.03 -2.14
C LEU A 92 41.23 -3.84 -0.92
N ARG A 93 41.73 -5.08 -0.80
CA ARG A 93 41.46 -5.93 0.37
C ARG A 93 41.98 -5.27 1.64
N ILE A 94 43.24 -4.80 1.63
CA ILE A 94 43.85 -4.09 2.77
C ILE A 94 43.01 -2.87 3.15
N LEU A 95 42.61 -2.04 2.19
CA LEU A 95 41.77 -0.86 2.44
C LEU A 95 40.44 -1.26 3.08
N ALA A 96 39.75 -2.26 2.55
CA ALA A 96 38.46 -2.72 3.09
C ALA A 96 38.58 -3.30 4.51
N THR A 97 39.56 -4.18 4.75
CA THR A 97 39.73 -4.84 6.07
C THR A 97 40.20 -3.86 7.14
N SER A 98 41.15 -2.99 6.81
CA SER A 98 41.65 -1.97 7.76
C SER A 98 40.61 -0.88 8.02
N TRP A 99 39.81 -0.48 7.02
CA TRP A 99 38.71 0.46 7.21
C TRP A 99 37.61 -0.11 8.11
N ARG A 100 37.21 -1.37 7.89
CA ARG A 100 36.23 -2.07 8.74
C ARG A 100 36.71 -2.14 10.20
N THR A 101 38.00 -2.38 10.41
CA THR A 101 38.60 -2.39 11.77
C THR A 101 38.58 -0.99 12.40
N ALA A 102 38.88 0.06 11.63
CA ALA A 102 38.89 1.44 12.12
C ALA A 102 37.49 2.02 12.39
N THR A 103 36.42 1.40 11.88
CA THR A 103 35.04 1.89 12.00
C THR A 103 34.15 1.00 12.89
N ALA A 104 34.67 -0.11 13.42
CA ALA A 104 33.89 -1.06 14.22
C ALA A 104 33.62 -0.58 15.66
N ASP A 105 32.53 0.16 15.84
CA ASP A 105 31.82 0.23 17.13
C ASP A 105 30.78 -0.90 17.18
N GLY A 106 31.15 -2.06 17.73
CA GLY A 106 30.20 -3.03 18.32
C GLY A 106 29.00 -3.58 17.51
N GLN A 107 28.84 -3.28 16.22
CA GLN A 107 27.77 -3.81 15.37
C GLN A 107 28.34 -4.65 14.23
N THR A 108 28.21 -5.98 14.38
CA THR A 108 28.39 -6.96 13.31
C THR A 108 27.29 -6.79 12.26
N GLN A 109 27.53 -5.93 11.29
CA GLN A 109 26.77 -5.87 10.05
C GLN A 109 27.49 -6.73 9.00
N ASP A 110 26.94 -7.92 8.74
CA ASP A 110 27.37 -8.83 7.67
C ASP A 110 27.12 -8.17 6.30
N ASP A 111 28.09 -7.39 5.80
CA ASP A 111 28.11 -6.86 4.44
C ASP A 111 28.96 -7.73 3.50
N ASP A 112 28.43 -7.94 2.28
CA ASP A 112 28.76 -8.83 1.14
C ASP A 112 30.24 -8.95 0.68
N TRP A 113 31.24 -8.35 1.34
CA TRP A 113 32.62 -8.32 0.83
C TRP A 113 33.37 -9.65 0.91
N ASP A 114 33.00 -10.54 1.84
CA ASP A 114 33.74 -11.79 2.08
C ASP A 114 33.34 -12.95 1.14
N GLU A 115 32.23 -12.85 0.40
CA GLU A 115 31.75 -13.93 -0.47
C GLU A 115 32.45 -14.00 -1.84
N ASP A 116 33.02 -12.90 -2.36
CA ASP A 116 33.65 -12.90 -3.71
C ASP A 116 35.12 -13.40 -3.73
N PHE A 117 35.80 -13.47 -2.58
CA PHE A 117 37.21 -13.94 -2.51
C PHE A 117 37.39 -15.33 -1.90
N ALA A 118 36.45 -15.83 -1.10
CA ALA A 118 36.59 -17.11 -0.41
C ALA A 118 36.38 -18.35 -1.33
N ASP A 119 35.70 -18.19 -2.47
CA ASP A 119 35.37 -19.31 -3.36
C ASP A 119 36.51 -19.75 -4.31
N SER A 120 37.63 -19.00 -4.38
CA SER A 120 38.75 -19.37 -5.27
C SER A 120 39.81 -20.29 -4.66
N GLU A 121 39.90 -20.40 -3.33
CA GLU A 121 40.93 -21.23 -2.66
C GLU A 121 40.42 -22.61 -2.21
N ALA A 122 39.11 -22.84 -2.19
CA ALA A 122 38.53 -24.11 -1.72
C ALA A 122 38.44 -25.20 -2.81
N ARG A 123 39.48 -25.37 -3.64
CA ARG A 123 39.70 -26.60 -4.45
C ARG A 123 41.18 -26.94 -4.58
N GLY A 124 41.79 -27.36 -3.46
CA GLY A 124 43.11 -27.97 -3.49
C GLY A 124 43.56 -28.53 -2.15
N SER A 125 43.50 -29.86 -2.01
CA SER A 125 44.20 -30.69 -1.03
C SER A 125 43.73 -30.66 0.44
N GLY A 126 43.38 -31.84 0.94
CA GLY A 126 42.85 -32.06 2.28
C GLY A 126 43.88 -32.25 3.41
N THR A 127 43.30 -32.27 4.61
CA THR A 127 43.71 -32.94 5.86
C THR A 127 44.79 -32.25 6.73
N GLN A 128 44.36 -31.64 7.84
CA GLN A 128 44.68 -32.13 9.19
C GLN A 128 43.85 -31.48 10.31
N THR A 129 43.77 -32.22 11.41
CA THR A 129 42.80 -32.25 12.50
C THR A 129 43.17 -31.40 13.73
N VAL A 130 42.13 -30.87 14.40
CA VAL A 130 41.89 -30.74 15.86
C VAL A 130 42.75 -29.78 16.69
N SER A 131 42.13 -28.77 17.32
CA SER A 131 41.79 -28.82 18.76
C SER A 131 40.92 -27.64 19.23
N ARG A 132 39.96 -27.99 20.08
CA ARG A 132 38.94 -27.16 20.73
C ARG A 132 39.42 -26.79 22.12
N THR A 133 39.29 -25.53 22.54
CA THR A 133 39.16 -25.19 23.96
C THR A 133 38.08 -24.13 24.12
N MET A 134 36.96 -24.55 24.71
CA MET A 134 35.89 -23.68 25.19
C MET A 134 36.32 -23.02 26.50
N LYS A 135 36.01 -21.72 26.65
CA LYS A 135 35.82 -21.10 27.96
C LYS A 135 34.45 -20.44 27.98
N SER A 136 33.62 -20.93 28.89
CA SER A 136 32.34 -20.40 29.32
C SER A 136 32.57 -19.35 30.40
N GLU A 137 31.99 -18.17 30.27
CA GLU A 137 31.73 -17.27 31.39
C GLU A 137 30.27 -16.82 31.35
N GLU A 138 29.66 -16.84 32.53
CA GLU A 138 28.25 -16.66 32.84
C GLU A 138 27.94 -15.15 32.97
N ASP A 139 26.87 -14.68 32.32
CA ASP A 139 26.34 -13.32 32.51
C ASP A 139 25.13 -13.35 33.46
N GLU A 140 25.24 -12.66 34.60
CA GLU A 140 24.11 -12.24 35.45
C GLU A 140 23.65 -10.81 35.08
N PRO A 141 22.35 -10.49 35.15
CA PRO A 141 21.82 -9.20 34.71
C PRO A 141 21.90 -8.13 35.82
N LYS A 142 22.55 -6.99 35.53
CA LYS A 142 22.44 -5.78 36.37
C LYS A 142 21.41 -4.80 35.81
N VAL A 143 20.44 -4.53 36.67
CA VAL A 143 19.34 -3.57 36.59
C VAL A 143 19.86 -2.15 36.35
N GLN A 144 19.41 -1.49 35.27
CA GLN A 144 19.57 -0.05 35.07
C GLN A 144 18.38 0.69 35.66
N ALA A 145 18.66 1.66 36.55
CA ALA A 145 17.69 2.61 37.06
C ALA A 145 17.73 3.89 36.20
N GLU A 146 16.56 4.34 35.77
CA GLU A 146 16.33 5.58 35.02
C GLU A 146 16.69 6.83 35.83
N ALA A 147 17.33 7.80 35.18
CA ALA A 147 17.46 9.18 35.65
C ALA A 147 16.76 10.14 34.67
N PRO A 148 16.21 11.29 35.13
CA PRO A 148 15.29 12.12 34.36
C PRO A 148 16.01 13.04 33.35
N PRO A 149 15.27 13.64 32.38
CA PRO A 149 15.87 14.36 31.25
C PRO A 149 16.44 15.71 31.70
N ALA A 150 17.71 15.95 31.38
CA ALA A 150 18.32 17.26 31.51
C ALA A 150 18.19 18.02 30.17
N GLU A 151 17.78 19.29 30.28
CA GLU A 151 17.56 20.24 29.19
C GLU A 151 18.79 20.40 28.29
N GLU A 152 18.59 20.28 26.98
CA GLU A 152 19.62 20.48 25.95
C GLU A 152 20.02 21.97 25.86
N LEU A 153 21.14 22.30 26.48
CA LEU A 153 21.97 23.44 26.06
C LEU A 153 22.73 23.03 24.79
N GLN A 154 22.61 23.82 23.72
CA GLN A 154 23.40 23.67 22.50
C GLN A 154 24.90 23.74 22.82
N GLU A 155 25.55 22.59 22.99
CA GLU A 155 27.00 22.48 23.01
C GLU A 155 27.54 22.43 21.58
N ASN A 156 28.63 23.17 21.37
CA ASN A 156 29.34 23.28 20.12
C ASN A 156 30.04 21.92 19.82
N PRO A 157 29.74 21.22 18.70
CA PRO A 157 30.19 19.85 18.44
C PRO A 157 31.72 19.67 18.29
N ASN A 158 32.49 20.76 18.34
CA ASN A 158 33.94 20.77 18.11
C ASN A 158 34.79 20.66 19.40
N LYS A 159 34.22 20.32 20.56
CA LYS A 159 34.97 20.26 21.84
C LYS A 159 35.04 18.84 22.41
N ILE A 160 36.17 18.17 22.19
CA ILE A 160 36.46 16.84 22.75
C ILE A 160 36.81 16.97 24.24
N SER A 161 36.17 16.16 25.10
CA SER A 161 36.61 15.91 26.48
C SER A 161 37.86 15.00 26.47
N MET A 162 38.99 15.45 27.04
CA MET A 162 40.27 14.71 27.06
C MET A 162 40.29 13.45 27.95
N GLN A 163 39.14 12.86 28.31
CA GLN A 163 39.04 11.80 29.33
C GLN A 163 38.87 10.36 28.80
N GLY A 164 39.02 10.10 27.49
CA GLY A 164 39.04 8.75 26.93
C GLY A 164 39.88 8.63 25.66
N VAL A 165 40.45 7.45 25.40
CA VAL A 165 41.11 7.15 24.11
C VAL A 165 40.02 6.94 23.06
N PRO A 166 40.01 7.68 21.94
CA PRO A 166 39.03 7.49 20.88
C PRO A 166 39.05 6.08 20.29
N THR A 167 37.88 5.50 20.00
CA THR A 167 37.75 4.15 19.43
C THR A 167 37.21 4.13 18.00
N SER A 168 36.55 5.20 17.56
CA SER A 168 36.06 5.36 16.19
C SER A 168 37.06 6.14 15.33
N PHE A 169 37.03 5.92 14.00
CA PHE A 169 37.84 6.70 13.07
C PHE A 169 37.55 8.20 13.12
N ASP A 170 36.28 8.61 13.21
CA ASP A 170 35.91 10.02 13.24
C ASP A 170 36.48 10.71 14.50
N ASP A 171 36.30 10.09 15.66
CA ASP A 171 36.81 10.64 16.93
C ASP A 171 38.34 10.65 16.97
N MET A 172 38.99 9.59 16.48
CA MET A 172 40.45 9.52 16.41
C MET A 172 41.03 10.54 15.43
N PHE A 173 40.36 10.76 14.30
CA PHE A 173 40.75 11.78 13.33
C PHE A 173 40.64 13.18 13.93
N ARG A 174 39.51 13.51 14.58
CA ARG A 174 39.33 14.80 15.25
C ARG A 174 40.38 15.02 16.35
N PHE A 175 40.68 13.97 17.12
CA PHE A 175 41.74 13.99 18.13
C PHE A 175 43.12 14.26 17.52
N ASN A 176 43.52 13.52 16.49
CA ASN A 176 44.82 13.71 15.84
C ASN A 176 44.91 15.04 15.09
N ALA A 177 43.82 15.53 14.49
CA ALA A 177 43.76 16.87 13.92
C ALA A 177 44.02 17.94 14.99
N ALA A 178 43.44 17.79 16.18
CA ALA A 178 43.68 18.70 17.31
C ALA A 178 45.13 18.64 17.81
N VAL A 179 45.69 17.44 17.96
CA VAL A 179 47.09 17.23 18.37
C VAL A 179 48.08 17.82 17.36
N MET A 180 47.76 17.74 16.07
CA MET A 180 48.60 18.29 14.98
C MET A 180 48.37 19.80 14.75
N GLY A 181 47.50 20.46 15.54
CA GLY A 181 47.21 21.88 15.41
C GLY A 181 46.37 22.24 14.18
N MET A 182 45.55 21.30 13.68
CA MET A 182 44.74 21.40 12.47
C MET A 182 43.22 21.31 12.74
N ALA A 183 42.79 21.38 14.00
CA ALA A 183 41.35 21.29 14.36
C ALA A 183 40.51 22.50 13.92
N ASP A 184 41.12 23.61 13.52
CA ASP A 184 40.45 24.79 12.98
C ASP A 184 40.16 24.68 11.47
N ARG A 185 40.51 23.55 10.83
CA ARG A 185 40.34 23.33 9.39
C ARG A 185 38.99 22.67 9.07
N ASP A 186 37.94 23.48 9.00
CA ASP A 186 36.56 23.01 8.74
C ASP A 186 36.42 22.10 7.51
N TRP A 187 37.21 22.34 6.45
CA TRP A 187 37.18 21.54 5.23
C TRP A 187 37.60 20.08 5.42
N MET A 188 38.41 19.76 6.44
CA MET A 188 38.77 18.38 6.75
C MET A 188 37.56 17.57 7.21
N TYR A 189 36.63 18.21 7.93
CA TYR A 189 35.41 17.55 8.41
C TYR A 189 34.43 17.29 7.25
N GLU A 190 34.38 18.15 6.24
CA GLU A 190 33.61 17.86 5.02
C GLU A 190 34.13 16.63 4.27
N VAL A 191 35.46 16.37 4.32
CA VAL A 191 36.04 15.13 3.79
C VAL A 191 35.63 13.94 4.65
N LEU A 192 35.72 14.05 5.99
CA LEU A 192 35.33 12.99 6.92
C LEU A 192 33.90 12.51 6.68
N ASP A 193 32.96 13.45 6.52
CA ASP A 193 31.55 13.15 6.27
C ASP A 193 31.31 12.22 5.06
N CYS A 194 32.15 12.33 4.03
CA CYS A 194 32.06 11.48 2.83
C CYS A 194 33.18 10.43 2.73
N PHE A 195 34.06 10.33 3.74
CA PHE A 195 35.26 9.51 3.63
C PHE A 195 34.93 8.02 3.57
N ASP A 196 33.94 7.55 4.33
CA ASP A 196 33.42 6.18 4.23
C ASP A 196 32.94 5.87 2.80
N ALA A 197 32.19 6.78 2.18
CA ALA A 197 31.74 6.62 0.80
C ALA A 197 32.91 6.60 -0.20
N ILE A 198 33.96 7.41 0.01
CA ILE A 198 35.18 7.42 -0.81
C ILE A 198 35.90 6.07 -0.71
N VAL A 199 36.09 5.55 0.51
CA VAL A 199 36.79 4.29 0.75
C VAL A 199 36.04 3.10 0.16
N ARG A 200 34.73 2.99 0.42
CA ARG A 200 33.89 1.90 -0.09
C ARG A 200 33.80 1.88 -1.62
N ASN A 201 33.95 3.03 -2.28
CA ASN A 201 33.78 3.16 -3.72
C ASN A 201 35.09 3.39 -4.50
N ILE A 202 36.25 3.18 -3.88
CA ILE A 202 37.57 3.38 -4.52
C ILE A 202 37.77 2.50 -5.77
N ALA A 203 37.16 1.32 -5.81
CA ALA A 203 37.18 0.42 -6.97
C ALA A 203 36.30 0.94 -8.13
N ASN A 204 35.27 1.73 -7.82
CA ASN A 204 34.35 2.31 -8.79
C ASN A 204 34.76 3.74 -9.16
N SER A 205 35.60 3.85 -10.20
CA SER A 205 36.12 5.15 -10.68
C SER A 205 35.05 6.20 -10.99
N PHE A 206 33.85 5.80 -11.43
CA PHE A 206 32.75 6.76 -11.68
C PHE A 206 32.14 7.28 -10.38
N ARG A 207 31.93 6.39 -9.42
CA ARG A 207 31.37 6.74 -8.11
C ARG A 207 32.35 7.60 -7.31
N LEU A 208 33.63 7.25 -7.32
CA LEU A 208 34.68 8.05 -6.71
C LEU A 208 34.77 9.46 -7.33
N GLN A 209 34.67 9.56 -8.66
CA GLN A 209 34.65 10.86 -9.34
C GLN A 209 33.44 11.69 -8.91
N GLU A 210 32.25 11.09 -8.80
CA GLU A 210 31.03 11.76 -8.32
C GLU A 210 31.20 12.30 -6.90
N GLU A 211 31.71 11.49 -5.97
CA GLU A 211 31.97 11.91 -4.59
C GLU A 211 32.99 13.07 -4.54
N CYS A 212 34.07 12.99 -5.32
CA CYS A 212 35.05 14.06 -5.41
C CYS A 212 34.49 15.34 -6.05
N ASP A 213 33.63 15.21 -7.07
CA ASP A 213 33.00 16.36 -7.73
C ASP A 213 32.05 17.08 -6.76
N VAL A 214 31.24 16.34 -5.98
CA VAL A 214 30.37 16.89 -4.95
C VAL A 214 31.19 17.53 -3.82
N LEU A 215 32.24 16.86 -3.36
CA LEU A 215 33.16 17.40 -2.35
C LEU A 215 33.84 18.69 -2.83
N SER A 216 34.20 18.80 -4.12
CA SER A 216 34.75 20.04 -4.70
C SER A 216 33.77 21.22 -4.63
N LEU A 217 32.46 20.95 -4.68
CA LEU A 217 31.42 21.96 -4.52
C LEU A 217 31.25 22.36 -3.05
N ARG A 218 31.33 21.39 -2.12
CA ARG A 218 31.32 21.65 -0.66
C ARG A 218 32.49 22.55 -0.27
N PHE A 219 33.68 22.20 -0.74
CA PHE A 219 34.91 22.99 -0.60
C PHE A 219 34.78 24.43 -1.06
N ALA A 220 34.08 24.68 -2.17
CA ALA A 220 33.88 26.02 -2.69
C ALA A 220 33.05 26.94 -1.77
N LYS A 221 32.36 26.37 -0.77
CA LYS A 221 31.55 27.11 0.22
C LYS A 221 32.33 27.46 1.49
N LEU A 222 33.51 26.88 1.68
CA LEU A 222 34.31 27.10 2.88
C LEU A 222 35.36 28.21 2.68
N PRO A 223 35.66 28.98 3.75
CA PRO A 223 36.73 29.97 3.72
C PRO A 223 38.10 29.31 3.91
N GLY A 224 39.12 29.82 3.19
CA GLY A 224 40.53 29.45 3.40
C GLY A 224 41.12 28.52 2.33
N PRO A 225 42.45 28.35 2.32
CA PRO A 225 43.14 27.47 1.38
C PRO A 225 42.93 25.99 1.75
N ILE A 226 42.72 25.15 0.75
CA ILE A 226 42.54 23.71 0.92
C ILE A 226 43.87 23.01 0.63
N LEU A 227 44.41 22.35 1.65
CA LEU A 227 45.71 21.69 1.60
C LEU A 227 45.53 20.18 1.78
N LEU A 228 45.25 19.47 0.69
CA LEU A 228 44.93 18.03 0.70
C LEU A 228 46.03 17.15 1.33
N ALA A 229 47.28 17.60 1.31
CA ALA A 229 48.39 16.93 1.99
C ALA A 229 48.24 16.91 3.52
N GLU A 230 47.58 17.90 4.12
CA GLU A 230 47.34 17.94 5.57
C GLU A 230 46.36 16.84 5.99
N PHE A 231 45.28 16.63 5.24
CA PHE A 231 44.32 15.56 5.52
C PHE A 231 44.97 14.17 5.46
N LYS A 232 45.83 13.93 4.46
CA LYS A 232 46.62 12.68 4.35
C LYS A 232 47.40 12.38 5.62
N ALA A 233 48.05 13.39 6.19
CA ALA A 233 48.88 13.23 7.37
C ALA A 233 48.05 12.82 8.60
N VAL A 234 46.91 13.49 8.82
CA VAL A 234 45.98 13.18 9.93
C VAL A 234 45.31 11.82 9.73
N MET A 235 44.89 11.50 8.49
CA MET A 235 44.29 10.22 8.12
C MET A 235 45.23 9.05 8.45
N LEU A 236 46.48 9.11 7.99
CA LEU A 236 47.47 8.05 8.27
C LEU A 236 47.80 7.94 9.76
N ALA A 237 47.89 9.06 10.49
CA ALA A 237 48.09 9.03 11.94
C ALA A 237 46.92 8.34 12.69
N SER A 238 45.70 8.57 12.21
CA SER A 238 44.48 8.04 12.83
C SER A 238 44.30 6.56 12.56
N LEU A 239 44.52 6.12 11.33
CA LEU A 239 44.47 4.69 10.98
C LEU A 239 45.55 3.88 11.69
N ARG A 240 46.78 4.41 11.82
CA ARG A 240 47.85 3.79 12.62
C ARG A 240 47.47 3.62 14.08
N SER A 241 46.70 4.55 14.63
CA SER A 241 46.27 4.51 16.03
C SER A 241 45.17 3.48 16.28
N LEU A 242 44.30 3.24 15.30
CA LEU A 242 43.14 2.33 15.40
C LEU A 242 43.41 0.90 14.93
N VAL A 243 44.39 0.70 14.05
CA VAL A 243 44.74 -0.62 13.51
C VAL A 243 46.19 -1.02 13.85
N PRO A 244 46.65 -0.89 15.12
CA PRO A 244 48.06 -1.03 15.45
C PRO A 244 48.62 -2.46 15.32
N GLN A 245 47.76 -3.49 15.38
CA GLN A 245 48.19 -4.90 15.28
C GLN A 245 48.48 -5.33 13.85
N ASP A 246 47.74 -4.80 12.86
CA ASP A 246 47.87 -5.20 11.46
C ASP A 246 48.62 -4.17 10.60
N TRP A 247 48.92 -2.97 11.12
CA TRP A 247 49.54 -1.90 10.34
C TRP A 247 50.99 -2.21 9.95
N ASP A 248 51.24 -2.35 8.65
CA ASP A 248 52.57 -2.55 8.05
C ASP A 248 52.84 -1.57 6.90
N THR A 249 53.98 -1.72 6.23
CA THR A 249 54.33 -0.89 5.06
C THR A 249 53.32 -1.00 3.92
N LYS A 250 52.66 -2.16 3.75
CA LYS A 250 51.67 -2.37 2.70
C LYS A 250 50.38 -1.61 2.99
N HIS A 251 49.97 -1.51 4.26
CA HIS A 251 48.84 -0.66 4.68
C HIS A 251 49.12 0.80 4.33
N GLU A 252 50.33 1.26 4.65
CA GLU A 252 50.71 2.64 4.37
C GLU A 252 50.73 2.96 2.87
N GLU A 253 51.29 2.06 2.06
CA GLU A 253 51.26 2.18 0.59
C GLU A 253 49.83 2.14 0.02
N ALA A 254 48.94 1.32 0.57
CA ALA A 254 47.56 1.19 0.11
C ALA A 254 46.74 2.45 0.41
N TRP A 255 46.84 2.99 1.63
CA TRP A 255 46.15 4.22 2.04
C TRP A 255 46.74 5.47 1.38
N ASP A 256 48.06 5.52 1.19
CA ASP A 256 48.70 6.57 0.37
C ASP A 256 48.20 6.54 -1.07
N TRP A 257 48.12 5.34 -1.66
CA TRP A 257 47.59 5.17 -3.00
C TRP A 257 46.13 5.63 -3.12
N LEU A 258 45.27 5.30 -2.15
CA LEU A 258 43.89 5.78 -2.12
C LEU A 258 43.83 7.31 -2.12
N TRP A 259 44.54 7.95 -1.18
CA TRP A 259 44.46 9.41 -1.05
C TRP A 259 45.11 10.14 -2.23
N SER A 260 46.23 9.64 -2.76
CA SER A 260 46.87 10.21 -3.95
C SER A 260 45.95 10.22 -5.17
N ASN A 261 45.07 9.21 -5.30
CA ASN A 261 44.05 9.20 -6.35
C ASN A 261 42.96 10.24 -6.11
N VAL A 262 42.45 10.34 -4.88
CA VAL A 262 41.46 11.35 -4.48
C VAL A 262 42.02 12.76 -4.71
N GLU A 263 43.26 13.01 -4.29
CA GLU A 263 43.97 14.28 -4.46
C GLU A 263 44.14 14.66 -5.94
N LYS A 264 44.48 13.69 -6.80
CA LYS A 264 44.57 13.90 -8.24
C LYS A 264 43.23 14.28 -8.89
N ILE A 265 42.12 13.74 -8.39
CA ILE A 265 40.78 14.06 -8.89
C ILE A 265 40.37 15.46 -8.40
N LEU A 266 40.42 15.69 -7.09
CA LEU A 266 40.06 16.98 -6.47
C LEU A 266 40.93 18.12 -6.99
N GLY A 267 42.23 17.90 -7.14
CA GLY A 267 43.18 18.89 -7.66
C GLY A 267 42.84 19.41 -9.05
N LYS A 268 42.09 18.65 -9.87
CA LYS A 268 41.61 19.12 -11.17
C LYS A 268 40.43 20.09 -11.07
N GLU A 269 39.60 19.99 -10.03
CA GLU A 269 38.35 20.75 -9.92
C GLU A 269 38.40 21.88 -8.88
N LEU A 270 39.37 21.83 -7.95
CA LEU A 270 39.61 22.87 -6.95
C LEU A 270 39.75 24.26 -7.59
N GLY A 271 39.05 25.25 -7.02
CA GLY A 271 39.07 26.64 -7.46
C GLY A 271 38.21 26.98 -8.69
N LYS A 272 37.72 25.98 -9.45
CA LYS A 272 36.90 26.23 -10.66
C LYS A 272 35.42 26.45 -10.36
N ALA A 273 34.91 25.87 -9.27
CA ALA A 273 33.49 25.89 -8.93
C ALA A 273 32.92 27.31 -8.76
N VAL A 274 33.61 28.19 -8.03
CA VAL A 274 33.16 29.57 -7.78
C VAL A 274 33.08 30.39 -9.08
N GLU A 275 34.04 30.24 -9.99
CA GLU A 275 34.01 30.94 -11.28
C GLU A 275 32.86 30.44 -12.17
N ARG A 276 32.62 29.12 -12.18
CA ARG A 276 31.51 28.50 -12.91
C ARG A 276 30.16 28.94 -12.35
N GLU A 277 29.97 28.90 -11.04
CA GLU A 277 28.75 29.34 -10.34
C GLU A 277 28.40 30.78 -10.72
N ARG A 278 29.37 31.70 -10.65
CA ARG A 278 29.15 33.11 -10.98
C ARG A 278 28.69 33.32 -12.42
N ARG A 279 29.28 32.58 -13.38
CA ARG A 279 28.89 32.69 -14.80
C ARG A 279 27.52 32.09 -15.08
N VAL A 280 27.26 30.89 -14.56
CA VAL A 280 25.96 30.20 -14.72
C VAL A 280 24.85 31.02 -14.06
N SER A 281 25.08 31.53 -12.84
CA SER A 281 24.13 32.39 -12.12
C SER A 281 23.76 33.64 -12.91
N ARG A 282 24.76 34.32 -13.50
CA ARG A 282 24.50 35.50 -14.34
C ARG A 282 23.66 35.17 -15.57
N TYR A 283 23.97 34.05 -16.24
CA TYR A 283 23.21 33.61 -17.41
C TYR A 283 21.76 33.27 -17.03
N VAL A 284 21.57 32.40 -16.04
CA VAL A 284 20.24 31.97 -15.59
C VAL A 284 19.40 33.16 -15.11
N GLY A 285 20.01 34.11 -14.38
CA GLY A 285 19.34 35.34 -13.95
C GLY A 285 18.99 36.32 -15.07
N SER A 286 19.63 36.19 -16.25
CA SER A 286 19.35 37.01 -17.44
C SER A 286 18.32 36.40 -18.40
N LEU A 287 17.85 35.17 -18.13
CA LEU A 287 16.90 34.48 -19.01
C LEU A 287 15.48 35.03 -18.86
N GLU A 288 15.02 35.77 -19.87
CA GLU A 288 13.61 36.12 -20.04
C GLU A 288 12.77 34.90 -20.47
N ASP A 289 11.47 34.93 -20.21
CA ASP A 289 10.58 33.78 -20.47
C ASP A 289 10.49 33.42 -21.96
N GLU A 290 10.51 34.41 -22.87
CA GLU A 290 10.55 34.17 -24.32
C GLU A 290 11.84 33.44 -24.74
N THR A 291 12.97 33.76 -24.11
CA THR A 291 14.25 33.08 -24.37
C THR A 291 14.22 31.64 -23.87
N LYS A 292 13.60 31.37 -22.71
CA LYS A 292 13.40 30.01 -22.19
C LYS A 292 12.54 29.17 -23.14
N HIS A 293 11.48 29.74 -23.71
CA HIS A 293 10.65 29.08 -24.72
C HIS A 293 11.47 28.66 -25.96
N VAL A 294 12.27 29.59 -26.50
CA VAL A 294 13.13 29.31 -27.67
C VAL A 294 14.18 28.25 -27.34
N LEU A 295 14.80 28.34 -26.17
CA LEU A 295 15.79 27.37 -25.68
C LEU A 295 15.18 25.96 -25.60
N SER A 296 14.04 25.80 -24.94
CA SER A 296 13.36 24.51 -24.80
C SER A 296 13.03 23.88 -26.14
N ARG A 297 12.46 24.67 -27.07
CA ARG A 297 12.10 24.18 -28.41
C ARG A 297 13.32 23.68 -29.17
N LYS A 298 14.42 24.47 -29.19
CA LYS A 298 15.66 24.09 -29.86
C LYS A 298 16.28 22.81 -29.27
N ILE A 299 16.29 22.68 -27.93
CA ILE A 299 16.83 21.49 -27.25
C ILE A 299 16.07 20.24 -27.68
N TYR A 300 14.73 20.23 -27.60
CA TYR A 300 13.95 19.05 -27.98
C TYR A 300 14.04 18.74 -29.47
N THR A 301 14.00 19.76 -30.34
CA THR A 301 14.19 19.55 -31.79
C THR A 301 15.53 18.88 -32.09
N LYS A 302 16.61 19.33 -31.44
CA LYS A 302 17.94 18.73 -31.62
C LYS A 302 18.02 17.33 -31.01
N PHE A 303 17.53 17.15 -29.79
CA PHE A 303 17.52 15.87 -29.11
C PHE A 303 16.75 14.79 -29.87
N PHE A 304 15.57 15.10 -30.40
CA PHE A 304 14.80 14.13 -31.20
C PHE A 304 15.43 13.84 -32.57
N ALA A 305 16.26 14.74 -33.10
CA ALA A 305 17.06 14.46 -34.28
C ALA A 305 18.23 13.50 -33.99
N VAL A 306 18.88 13.64 -32.82
CA VAL A 306 20.01 12.80 -32.39
C VAL A 306 19.55 11.43 -31.85
N ALA A 307 18.46 11.40 -31.08
CA ALA A 307 17.90 10.21 -30.47
C ALA A 307 16.37 10.12 -30.71
N PRO A 308 15.93 9.67 -31.90
CA PRO A 308 14.51 9.62 -32.26
C PRO A 308 13.66 8.78 -31.31
N GLU A 309 14.21 7.68 -30.79
CA GLU A 309 13.53 6.81 -29.82
C GLU A 309 13.17 7.52 -28.51
N GLY A 310 13.92 8.57 -28.16
CA GLY A 310 13.65 9.40 -26.99
C GLY A 310 12.27 10.05 -27.04
N GLN A 311 11.71 10.31 -28.23
CA GLN A 311 10.38 10.91 -28.40
C GLN A 311 9.27 10.09 -27.73
N ASN A 312 9.43 8.77 -27.63
CA ASN A 312 8.45 7.90 -26.98
C ASN A 312 8.27 8.17 -25.49
N TYR A 313 9.29 8.75 -24.84
CA TYR A 313 9.29 9.06 -23.40
C TYR A 313 8.85 10.51 -23.11
N PHE A 314 8.71 11.36 -24.14
CA PHE A 314 8.31 12.76 -24.02
C PHE A 314 6.90 13.02 -24.61
N LYS A 315 5.93 12.14 -24.31
CA LYS A 315 4.51 12.29 -24.71
C LYS A 315 3.75 13.23 -23.75
N GLN A 316 4.19 14.47 -23.65
CA GLN A 316 3.64 15.48 -22.74
C GLN A 316 3.26 16.75 -23.50
N SER A 317 2.40 17.59 -22.89
CA SER A 317 2.08 18.91 -23.45
C SER A 317 3.35 19.77 -23.64
N SER A 318 3.35 20.65 -24.64
CA SER A 318 4.48 21.57 -24.89
C SER A 318 4.84 22.41 -23.65
N THR A 319 3.85 22.82 -22.86
CA THR A 319 4.04 23.54 -21.59
C THR A 319 4.78 22.70 -20.56
N ARG A 320 4.47 21.40 -20.47
CA ARG A 320 5.16 20.47 -19.56
C ARG A 320 6.61 20.24 -20.00
N LEU A 321 6.85 20.12 -21.31
CA LEU A 321 8.20 20.00 -21.86
C LEU A 321 9.06 21.23 -21.55
N GLN A 322 8.49 22.42 -21.70
CA GLN A 322 9.17 23.65 -21.28
C GLN A 322 9.50 23.67 -19.79
N PHE A 323 8.52 23.34 -18.95
CA PHE A 323 8.74 23.25 -17.50
C PHE A 323 9.90 22.31 -17.15
N ILE A 324 10.05 21.19 -17.87
CA ILE A 324 11.17 20.26 -17.66
C ILE A 324 12.51 20.94 -17.97
N ILE A 325 12.62 21.66 -19.09
CA ILE A 325 13.86 22.37 -19.45
C ILE A 325 14.16 23.49 -18.45
N ASP A 326 13.15 24.23 -18.02
CA ASP A 326 13.33 25.27 -16.99
C ASP A 326 13.88 24.66 -15.71
N ARG A 327 13.36 23.50 -15.28
CA ARG A 327 13.89 22.76 -14.14
C ARG A 327 15.29 22.23 -14.38
N VAL A 328 15.62 21.75 -15.57
CA VAL A 328 17.00 21.33 -15.90
C VAL A 328 17.96 22.51 -15.74
N VAL A 329 17.63 23.69 -16.29
CA VAL A 329 18.46 24.89 -16.17
C VAL A 329 18.58 25.34 -14.70
N GLU A 330 17.48 25.37 -13.96
CA GLU A 330 17.49 25.69 -12.53
C GLU A 330 18.37 24.72 -11.73
N MET A 331 18.21 23.40 -11.95
CA MET A 331 19.00 22.38 -11.27
C MET A 331 20.51 22.54 -11.55
N THR A 332 20.91 22.96 -12.76
CA THR A 332 22.34 23.20 -13.05
C THR A 332 22.94 24.34 -12.22
N LEU A 333 22.16 25.37 -11.89
CA LEU A 333 22.57 26.43 -10.98
C LEU A 333 22.52 25.95 -9.53
N SER A 334 21.42 25.32 -9.12
CA SER A 334 21.21 24.83 -7.76
C SER A 334 22.27 23.83 -7.32
N MET A 335 22.83 23.04 -8.25
CA MET A 335 23.94 22.11 -7.96
C MET A 335 25.17 22.85 -7.43
N TYR A 336 25.44 24.06 -7.91
CA TYR A 336 26.53 24.89 -7.38
C TYR A 336 26.15 25.57 -6.05
N GLN A 337 24.89 25.94 -5.86
CA GLN A 337 24.44 26.68 -4.68
C GLN A 337 24.32 25.78 -3.45
N SER A 338 23.68 24.62 -3.61
CA SER A 338 23.30 23.70 -2.53
C SER A 338 23.52 22.23 -2.95
N PRO A 339 24.79 21.80 -3.10
CA PRO A 339 25.13 20.50 -3.70
C PRO A 339 24.54 19.30 -2.94
N VAL A 340 24.60 19.28 -1.61
CA VAL A 340 24.12 18.16 -0.78
C VAL A 340 22.62 17.94 -0.97
N ARG A 341 21.82 19.00 -0.82
CA ARG A 341 20.38 18.97 -1.07
C ARG A 341 20.05 18.54 -2.50
N MET A 342 20.84 19.02 -3.48
CA MET A 342 20.62 18.65 -4.88
C MET A 342 20.89 17.18 -5.14
N VAL A 343 21.92 16.57 -4.51
CA VAL A 343 22.16 15.12 -4.63
C VAL A 343 20.93 14.34 -4.18
N ASP A 344 20.33 14.70 -3.03
CA ASP A 344 19.11 14.04 -2.53
C ASP A 344 17.92 14.22 -3.49
N GLU A 345 17.68 15.44 -3.98
CA GLU A 345 16.59 15.74 -4.92
C GLU A 345 16.78 15.00 -6.26
N ILE A 346 18.03 14.91 -6.74
CA ILE A 346 18.38 14.21 -7.99
C ILE A 346 18.22 12.70 -7.80
N SER A 347 18.65 12.12 -6.68
CA SER A 347 18.45 10.70 -6.39
C SER A 347 16.95 10.36 -6.26
N ALA A 348 16.15 11.21 -5.63
CA ALA A 348 14.70 11.04 -5.58
C ALA A 348 14.06 11.10 -6.99
N LEU A 349 14.54 12.01 -7.84
CA LEU A 349 14.14 12.07 -9.25
C LEU A 349 14.56 10.82 -10.02
N GLY A 350 15.77 10.30 -9.77
CA GLY A 350 16.29 9.08 -10.38
C GLY A 350 15.44 7.85 -10.04
N LEU A 351 14.99 7.69 -8.79
CA LEU A 351 14.09 6.60 -8.40
C LEU A 351 12.73 6.69 -9.11
N ARG A 352 12.21 7.88 -9.38
CA ARG A 352 11.01 8.03 -10.24
C ARG A 352 11.28 7.61 -11.69
N HIS A 353 12.46 7.92 -12.22
CA HIS A 353 12.87 7.50 -13.57
C HIS A 353 13.00 5.97 -13.70
N VAL A 354 13.40 5.28 -12.62
CA VAL A 354 13.36 3.82 -12.55
C VAL A 354 11.94 3.31 -12.79
N GLY A 355 10.99 3.89 -12.07
CA GLY A 355 9.58 3.51 -12.17
C GLY A 355 8.90 3.89 -13.49
N TYR A 356 9.46 4.84 -14.24
CA TYR A 356 9.05 5.14 -15.62
C TYR A 356 9.80 4.28 -16.66
N GLY A 357 10.79 3.49 -16.23
CA GLY A 357 11.59 2.66 -17.12
C GLY A 357 12.45 3.45 -18.10
N ILE A 358 12.94 4.64 -17.72
CA ILE A 358 13.72 5.50 -18.63
C ILE A 358 15.09 4.88 -18.94
N PRO A 359 15.44 4.66 -20.22
CA PRO A 359 16.75 4.15 -20.61
C PRO A 359 17.88 5.14 -20.30
N THR A 360 18.94 4.66 -19.67
CA THR A 360 20.10 5.50 -19.29
C THR A 360 20.91 6.00 -20.48
N GLU A 361 20.70 5.44 -21.68
CA GLU A 361 21.40 5.80 -22.91
C GLU A 361 20.97 7.16 -23.49
N PHE A 362 19.81 7.68 -23.10
CA PHE A 362 19.32 8.98 -23.58
C PHE A 362 19.89 10.18 -22.82
N PHE A 363 20.45 9.98 -21.63
CA PHE A 363 20.92 11.08 -20.78
C PHE A 363 22.14 11.79 -21.37
N ASN A 364 23.16 11.07 -21.83
CA ASN A 364 24.35 11.69 -22.41
C ASN A 364 24.04 12.48 -23.71
N PRO A 365 23.29 11.93 -24.69
CA PRO A 365 22.83 12.70 -25.85
C PRO A 365 22.01 13.95 -25.46
N PHE A 366 21.17 13.84 -24.43
CA PHE A 366 20.39 14.98 -23.94
C PHE A 366 21.28 16.10 -23.37
N VAL A 367 22.27 15.76 -22.54
CA VAL A 367 23.26 16.70 -22.01
C VAL A 367 24.02 17.39 -23.15
N GLN A 368 24.50 16.62 -24.14
CA GLN A 368 25.21 17.15 -25.31
C GLN A 368 24.35 18.13 -26.10
N CYS A 369 23.08 17.77 -26.38
CA CYS A 369 22.15 18.66 -27.08
C CYS A 369 21.91 19.97 -26.31
N CYS A 370 21.76 19.90 -24.98
CA CYS A 370 21.61 21.10 -24.15
C CYS A 370 22.83 22.03 -24.24
N VAL A 371 24.04 21.46 -24.15
CA VAL A 371 25.30 22.22 -24.20
C VAL A 371 25.54 22.82 -25.58
N GLU A 372 25.25 22.08 -26.65
CA GLU A 372 25.40 22.58 -28.01
C GLU A 372 24.41 23.71 -28.32
N VAL A 373 23.14 23.57 -27.94
CA VAL A 373 22.16 24.66 -28.12
C VAL A 373 22.56 25.89 -27.31
N LEU A 374 23.07 25.72 -26.09
CA LEU A 374 23.60 26.83 -25.30
C LEU A 374 24.78 27.52 -25.99
N ARG A 375 25.68 26.74 -26.59
CA ARG A 375 26.83 27.24 -27.35
C ARG A 375 26.39 28.05 -28.56
N ASP A 376 25.41 27.55 -29.30
CA ASP A 376 24.83 28.21 -30.48
C ASP A 376 24.15 29.54 -30.12
N LEU A 377 23.62 29.67 -28.91
CA LEU A 377 22.91 30.88 -28.45
C LEU A 377 23.80 31.94 -27.81
N THR A 378 24.87 31.54 -27.11
CA THR A 378 25.67 32.46 -26.28
C THR A 378 27.07 32.74 -26.81
N GLY A 379 27.71 31.76 -27.46
CA GLY A 379 29.12 31.84 -27.85
C GLY A 379 30.14 31.89 -26.69
N ASP A 380 29.71 31.86 -25.42
CA ASP A 380 30.60 31.90 -24.25
C ASP A 380 31.07 30.48 -23.89
N GLN A 381 32.27 30.12 -24.32
CA GLN A 381 32.86 28.81 -24.06
C GLN A 381 32.97 28.51 -22.56
N LYS A 382 33.28 29.51 -21.72
CA LYS A 382 33.46 29.27 -20.28
C LYS A 382 32.13 29.09 -19.55
N LEU A 383 31.06 29.73 -20.02
CA LEU A 383 29.70 29.44 -19.58
C LEU A 383 29.31 28.02 -19.98
N CYS A 384 29.53 27.63 -21.25
CA CYS A 384 29.26 26.28 -21.73
C CYS A 384 30.02 25.22 -20.91
N ASP A 385 31.27 25.48 -20.54
CA ASP A 385 32.07 24.57 -19.71
C ASP A 385 31.45 24.41 -18.31
N GLY A 386 31.04 25.52 -17.67
CA GLY A 386 30.39 25.49 -16.35
C GLY A 386 29.01 24.81 -16.37
N PHE A 387 28.22 25.06 -17.41
CA PHE A 387 26.92 24.43 -17.60
C PHE A 387 27.05 22.94 -17.90
N SER A 388 27.94 22.57 -18.82
CA SER A 388 28.25 21.18 -19.19
C SER A 388 28.73 20.35 -18.01
N TRP A 389 29.62 20.90 -17.17
CA TRP A 389 30.14 20.20 -16.00
C TRP A 389 29.04 19.89 -14.99
N SER A 390 28.20 20.89 -14.65
CA SER A 390 27.11 20.71 -13.69
C SER A 390 26.02 19.79 -14.21
N LEU A 391 25.57 19.98 -15.45
CA LEU A 391 24.57 19.11 -16.06
C LEU A 391 25.10 17.68 -16.25
N GLY A 392 26.38 17.53 -16.54
CA GLY A 392 27.07 16.24 -16.59
C GLY A 392 27.10 15.53 -15.23
N LEU A 393 27.36 16.25 -14.14
CA LEU A 393 27.31 15.71 -12.78
C LEU A 393 25.88 15.28 -12.41
N ILE A 394 24.88 16.12 -12.67
CA ILE A 394 23.45 15.77 -12.48
C ILE A 394 23.09 14.50 -13.25
N SER A 395 23.50 14.42 -14.51
CA SER A 395 23.27 13.24 -15.35
C SER A 395 23.95 11.99 -14.81
N ARG A 396 25.17 12.09 -14.24
CA ARG A 396 25.86 10.95 -13.62
C ARG A 396 25.10 10.43 -12.40
N ILE A 397 24.70 11.33 -11.51
CA ILE A 397 23.92 10.99 -10.30
C ILE A 397 22.58 10.34 -10.68
N LEU A 398 21.88 10.87 -11.69
CA LEU A 398 20.63 10.27 -12.21
C LEU A 398 20.87 8.87 -12.76
N VAL A 399 21.85 8.71 -13.66
CA VAL A 399 22.15 7.43 -14.30
C VAL A 399 22.57 6.39 -13.25
N ARG A 400 23.36 6.78 -12.26
CA ARG A 400 23.72 5.93 -11.11
C ARG A 400 22.47 5.47 -10.38
N THR A 401 21.63 6.42 -9.96
CA THR A 401 20.41 6.12 -9.20
C THR A 401 19.45 5.23 -9.99
N ILE A 402 19.35 5.43 -11.31
CA ILE A 402 18.56 4.58 -12.18
C ILE A 402 19.15 3.17 -12.26
N ASN A 403 20.47 3.02 -12.41
CA ASN A 403 21.10 1.70 -12.49
C ASN A 403 20.95 0.93 -11.16
N GLU A 404 21.17 1.60 -10.02
CA GLU A 404 21.02 1.01 -8.68
C GLU A 404 19.56 0.66 -8.37
N GLY A 405 18.62 1.54 -8.74
CA GLY A 405 17.19 1.33 -8.48
C GLY A 405 16.48 0.38 -9.47
N SER A 406 17.02 0.15 -10.68
CA SER A 406 16.43 -0.70 -11.73
C SER A 406 16.58 -2.20 -11.45
N THR A 407 16.07 -2.63 -10.29
CA THR A 407 16.01 -4.03 -9.85
C THR A 407 15.17 -4.87 -10.82
N LEU A 408 15.33 -6.19 -10.74
CA LEU A 408 14.52 -7.12 -11.55
C LEU A 408 13.02 -6.97 -11.26
N VAL A 409 12.66 -6.64 -10.01
CA VAL A 409 11.28 -6.34 -9.59
C VAL A 409 10.76 -5.10 -10.31
N MET A 410 11.52 -3.99 -10.30
CA MET A 410 11.11 -2.76 -10.99
C MET A 410 10.97 -2.96 -12.50
N LYS A 411 11.84 -3.75 -13.12
CA LYS A 411 11.73 -4.11 -14.55
C LYS A 411 10.45 -4.92 -14.84
N ALA A 412 10.06 -5.83 -13.94
CA ALA A 412 8.82 -6.58 -14.08
C ALA A 412 7.58 -5.70 -13.93
N ILE A 413 7.63 -4.70 -13.04
CA ILE A 413 6.56 -3.70 -12.85
C ILE A 413 6.40 -2.81 -14.10
N ASN A 414 7.50 -2.32 -14.66
CA ASN A 414 7.49 -1.46 -15.85
C ASN A 414 6.89 -2.18 -17.08
N LEU A 415 7.00 -3.51 -17.12
CA LEU A 415 6.43 -4.35 -18.17
C LEU A 415 5.10 -4.99 -17.76
N ASN A 416 4.59 -4.66 -16.56
CA ASN A 416 3.38 -5.20 -15.93
C ASN A 416 3.24 -6.72 -16.11
N SER A 417 4.25 -7.50 -15.70
CA SER A 417 4.27 -8.95 -15.95
C SER A 417 4.52 -9.78 -14.70
N ALA A 418 3.49 -10.53 -14.29
CA ALA A 418 3.57 -11.50 -13.20
C ALA A 418 4.66 -12.57 -13.42
N LYS A 419 4.82 -13.05 -14.67
CA LYS A 419 5.83 -14.07 -14.99
C LYS A 419 7.26 -13.57 -14.78
N MET A 420 7.55 -12.33 -15.21
CA MET A 420 8.87 -11.74 -14.99
C MET A 420 9.11 -11.45 -13.52
N LEU A 421 8.06 -11.07 -12.78
CA LEU A 421 8.15 -10.85 -11.35
C LEU A 421 8.48 -12.14 -10.59
N LYS A 422 7.79 -13.26 -10.86
CA LYS A 422 8.13 -14.57 -10.27
C LYS A 422 9.60 -14.92 -10.47
N LYS A 423 10.07 -14.78 -11.71
CA LYS A 423 11.47 -15.03 -12.07
C LYS A 423 12.45 -14.06 -11.40
N ALA A 424 12.05 -12.80 -11.20
CA ALA A 424 12.85 -11.80 -10.50
C ALA A 424 13.02 -12.14 -9.02
N LEU A 425 12.02 -12.76 -8.41
CA LEU A 425 12.03 -13.12 -7.00
C LEU A 425 12.73 -14.46 -6.73
N THR A 426 12.82 -15.37 -7.70
CA THR A 426 13.50 -16.68 -7.56
C THR A 426 14.88 -16.61 -6.89
N PRO A 427 15.84 -15.77 -7.33
CA PRO A 427 17.18 -15.73 -6.72
C PRO A 427 17.24 -14.94 -5.40
N VAL A 428 16.13 -14.38 -4.92
CA VAL A 428 16.13 -13.48 -3.75
C VAL A 428 16.21 -14.29 -2.45
N PRO A 429 17.12 -13.95 -1.52
CA PRO A 429 17.19 -14.56 -0.20
C PRO A 429 15.86 -14.52 0.55
N ARG A 430 15.53 -15.59 1.27
CA ARG A 430 14.26 -15.73 2.02
C ARG A 430 13.99 -14.54 2.94
N SER A 431 15.01 -14.09 3.66
CA SER A 431 14.93 -12.96 4.60
C SER A 431 14.75 -11.59 3.95
N LYS A 432 15.20 -11.40 2.71
CA LYS A 432 15.13 -10.12 1.98
C LYS A 432 13.98 -10.06 0.97
N ARG A 433 13.23 -11.16 0.79
CA ARG A 433 12.17 -11.28 -0.23
C ARG A 433 11.03 -10.29 -0.03
N ALA A 434 10.52 -10.12 1.18
CA ALA A 434 9.50 -9.10 1.46
C ALA A 434 10.03 -7.69 1.19
N LEU A 435 11.23 -7.39 1.71
CA LEU A 435 11.88 -6.09 1.57
C LEU A 435 12.07 -5.69 0.10
N CYS A 436 12.47 -6.60 -0.79
CA CYS A 436 12.69 -6.26 -2.20
C CYS A 436 11.40 -5.85 -2.96
N MET A 437 10.22 -6.21 -2.44
CA MET A 437 8.92 -5.80 -2.99
C MET A 437 8.38 -4.51 -2.34
N LEU A 438 8.83 -4.18 -1.13
CA LEU A 438 8.32 -3.07 -0.34
C LEU A 438 9.26 -1.86 -0.28
N LYS A 439 10.55 -2.06 -0.54
CA LYS A 439 11.58 -1.04 -0.38
C LYS A 439 12.73 -1.24 -1.37
N VAL A 440 12.94 -0.22 -2.20
CA VAL A 440 14.17 -0.02 -2.98
C VAL A 440 14.79 1.28 -2.49
N THR A 441 16.05 1.21 -2.05
CA THR A 441 16.80 2.35 -1.53
C THR A 441 17.97 2.68 -2.41
N VAL A 442 18.17 3.98 -2.65
CA VAL A 442 19.39 4.52 -3.26
C VAL A 442 19.80 5.75 -2.46
N GLY A 443 20.95 5.66 -1.78
CA GLY A 443 21.38 6.69 -0.83
C GLY A 443 20.36 6.88 0.30
N THR A 444 19.97 8.13 0.54
CA THR A 444 18.96 8.53 1.55
C THR A 444 17.53 8.30 1.07
N GLN A 445 17.32 8.04 -0.22
CA GLN A 445 16.01 7.99 -0.84
C GLN A 445 15.49 6.55 -0.92
N SER A 446 14.18 6.38 -0.75
CA SER A 446 13.52 5.08 -0.87
C SER A 446 12.19 5.17 -1.60
N ILE A 447 11.89 4.16 -2.41
CA ILE A 447 10.57 3.97 -3.04
C ILE A 447 10.02 2.60 -2.68
N SER A 448 8.69 2.45 -2.71
CA SER A 448 8.03 1.16 -2.58
C SER A 448 7.66 0.62 -3.95
N PRO A 449 8.23 -0.51 -4.41
CA PRO A 449 7.81 -1.15 -5.65
C PRO A 449 6.31 -1.51 -5.66
N LEU A 450 5.74 -1.97 -4.55
CA LEU A 450 4.31 -2.34 -4.49
C LEU A 450 3.38 -1.14 -4.74
N LEU A 451 3.50 -0.07 -3.94
CA LEU A 451 2.75 1.16 -4.17
C LEU A 451 3.03 1.79 -5.54
N TRP A 452 4.26 1.70 -6.04
CA TRP A 452 4.56 2.17 -7.40
C TRP A 452 3.74 1.39 -8.43
N ALA A 453 3.70 0.06 -8.33
CA ALA A 453 2.91 -0.78 -9.24
C ALA A 453 1.41 -0.48 -9.17
N ILE A 454 0.87 -0.16 -7.98
CA ILE A 454 -0.54 0.23 -7.80
C ILE A 454 -0.80 1.59 -8.45
N SER A 455 -0.04 2.61 -8.08
CA SER A 455 -0.22 3.99 -8.57
C SER A 455 0.09 4.14 -10.07
N SER A 456 0.97 3.30 -10.63
CA SER A 456 1.26 3.27 -12.07
C SER A 456 0.22 2.47 -12.88
N GLY A 457 -0.71 1.77 -12.22
CA GLY A 457 -1.69 0.89 -12.86
C GLY A 457 -1.13 -0.45 -13.36
N SER A 458 0.07 -0.85 -12.91
CA SER A 458 0.66 -2.16 -13.20
C SER A 458 0.07 -3.25 -12.30
N LEU A 459 -1.24 -3.45 -12.41
CA LEU A 459 -2.03 -4.27 -11.47
C LEU A 459 -1.71 -5.77 -11.54
N GLU A 460 -1.22 -6.29 -12.67
CA GLU A 460 -0.82 -7.71 -12.76
C GLU A 460 0.44 -7.98 -11.94
N ALA A 461 1.42 -7.07 -12.01
CA ALA A 461 2.60 -7.14 -11.16
C ALA A 461 2.21 -6.93 -9.68
N ALA A 462 1.37 -5.93 -9.38
CA ALA A 462 0.94 -5.67 -8.00
C ALA A 462 0.18 -6.85 -7.37
N HIS A 463 -0.70 -7.50 -8.13
CA HIS A 463 -1.40 -8.72 -7.71
C HIS A 463 -0.41 -9.82 -7.30
N GLU A 464 0.54 -10.12 -8.19
CA GLU A 464 1.52 -11.18 -7.95
C GLU A 464 2.48 -10.82 -6.79
N MET A 465 2.85 -9.54 -6.63
CA MET A 465 3.63 -9.09 -5.47
C MET A 465 2.88 -9.32 -4.17
N MET A 466 1.60 -8.96 -4.12
CA MET A 466 0.77 -9.12 -2.92
C MET A 466 0.55 -10.60 -2.59
N GLU A 467 0.29 -11.41 -3.61
CA GLU A 467 0.19 -12.87 -3.47
C GLU A 467 1.48 -13.48 -2.95
N ASP A 468 2.65 -13.09 -3.49
CA ASP A 468 3.94 -13.61 -3.03
C ASP A 468 4.25 -13.17 -1.60
N LEU A 469 4.03 -11.89 -1.28
CA LEU A 469 4.31 -11.29 0.02
C LEU A 469 3.50 -11.93 1.16
N LEU A 470 2.22 -12.23 0.88
CA LEU A 470 1.27 -12.76 1.86
C LEU A 470 1.10 -14.29 1.76
N THR A 471 1.92 -14.98 0.97
CA THR A 471 1.98 -16.45 1.02
C THR A 471 2.85 -16.90 2.18
N ILE A 472 2.27 -17.68 3.10
CA ILE A 472 3.01 -18.26 4.22
C ILE A 472 3.96 -19.34 3.67
N ARG A 473 5.25 -19.14 3.89
CA ARG A 473 6.30 -20.11 3.55
C ARG A 473 6.99 -20.60 4.82
N ALA A 474 7.38 -21.85 4.84
CA ALA A 474 8.03 -22.45 5.99
C ALA A 474 9.26 -23.24 5.57
N ASP A 475 10.32 -23.11 6.34
CA ASP A 475 11.41 -24.09 6.37
C ASP A 475 11.33 -24.90 7.68
N ARG A 476 12.38 -25.66 8.00
CA ARG A 476 12.41 -26.48 9.22
C ARG A 476 12.51 -25.64 10.51
N ASP A 477 12.99 -24.40 10.44
CA ASP A 477 13.30 -23.60 11.62
C ASP A 477 12.25 -22.50 11.87
N ARG A 478 11.62 -21.95 10.82
CA ARG A 478 10.69 -20.82 10.94
C ARG A 478 9.68 -20.66 9.79
N TYR A 479 8.71 -19.80 10.08
CA TYR A 479 7.73 -19.28 9.13
C TYR A 479 8.12 -17.90 8.60
N TYR A 480 7.80 -17.65 7.34
CA TYR A 480 7.95 -16.38 6.64
C TYR A 480 6.58 -15.93 6.15
N PHE A 481 6.18 -14.71 6.52
CA PHE A 481 4.92 -14.10 6.14
C PHE A 481 5.08 -12.58 6.16
N GLY A 482 5.04 -11.93 5.00
CA GLY A 482 5.36 -10.50 4.86
C GLY A 482 4.25 -9.55 5.30
N ASN A 483 3.30 -10.01 6.09
CA ASN A 483 2.16 -9.21 6.58
C ASN A 483 2.61 -8.08 7.51
N ASP A 484 3.48 -8.38 8.47
CA ASP A 484 4.00 -7.34 9.37
C ASP A 484 4.86 -6.33 8.60
N ASP A 485 5.69 -6.80 7.65
CA ASP A 485 6.49 -5.92 6.78
C ASP A 485 5.60 -5.01 5.91
N LEU A 486 4.49 -5.54 5.38
CA LEU A 486 3.55 -4.79 4.56
C LEU A 486 2.93 -3.63 5.33
N PHE A 487 2.35 -3.91 6.50
CA PHE A 487 1.64 -2.90 7.29
C PHE A 487 2.61 -1.94 8.00
N ALA A 488 3.82 -2.38 8.36
CA ALA A 488 4.86 -1.48 8.89
C ALA A 488 5.37 -0.49 7.84
N ARG A 489 5.40 -0.88 6.56
CA ARG A 489 5.78 0.04 5.48
C ARG A 489 4.59 0.89 5.00
N HIS A 490 3.40 0.31 4.95
CA HIS A 490 2.18 0.90 4.40
C HIS A 490 0.98 0.65 5.32
N PRO A 491 0.86 1.36 6.46
CA PRO A 491 -0.29 1.23 7.36
C PRO A 491 -1.61 1.66 6.71
N ASP A 492 -1.52 2.46 5.65
CA ASP A 492 -2.61 2.96 4.81
C ASP A 492 -2.90 2.07 3.59
N ILE A 493 -2.26 0.89 3.45
CA ILE A 493 -2.43 0.04 2.27
C ILE A 493 -3.89 -0.25 1.96
N VAL A 494 -4.72 -0.50 2.98
CA VAL A 494 -6.16 -0.72 2.79
C VAL A 494 -6.82 0.52 2.18
N GLN A 495 -6.46 1.72 2.64
CA GLN A 495 -6.96 2.96 2.07
C GLN A 495 -6.55 3.11 0.59
N VAL A 496 -5.28 2.84 0.28
CA VAL A 496 -4.77 2.89 -1.09
C VAL A 496 -5.54 1.91 -1.98
N LEU A 497 -5.74 0.67 -1.55
CA LEU A 497 -6.50 -0.32 -2.31
C LEU A 497 -7.96 0.10 -2.52
N THR A 498 -8.62 0.67 -1.49
CA THR A 498 -10.01 1.14 -1.62
C THR A 498 -10.17 2.27 -2.65
N LYS A 499 -9.12 3.07 -2.90
CA LYS A 499 -9.15 4.25 -3.77
C LYS A 499 -8.57 4.00 -5.17
N GLU A 500 -7.43 3.32 -5.25
CA GLU A 500 -6.63 3.18 -6.48
C GLU A 500 -6.76 1.80 -7.14
N ALA A 501 -6.91 0.72 -6.35
CA ALA A 501 -6.99 -0.64 -6.88
C ALA A 501 -7.96 -1.56 -6.10
N PRO A 502 -9.29 -1.33 -6.18
CA PRO A 502 -10.29 -2.09 -5.42
C PRO A 502 -10.25 -3.61 -5.68
N THR A 503 -9.83 -4.03 -6.88
CA THR A 503 -9.73 -5.45 -7.26
C THR A 503 -8.67 -6.22 -6.48
N LEU A 504 -7.67 -5.54 -5.93
CA LEU A 504 -6.62 -6.17 -5.12
C LEU A 504 -7.03 -6.31 -3.64
N LEU A 505 -8.14 -5.68 -3.22
CA LEU A 505 -8.60 -5.78 -1.84
C LEU A 505 -9.04 -7.21 -1.48
N GLU A 506 -9.70 -7.91 -2.40
CA GLU A 506 -10.06 -9.32 -2.22
C GLU A 506 -8.79 -10.19 -2.08
N VAL A 507 -7.77 -9.94 -2.90
CA VAL A 507 -6.47 -10.65 -2.83
C VAL A 507 -5.79 -10.46 -1.47
N LEU A 508 -5.79 -9.22 -0.95
CA LEU A 508 -5.29 -8.94 0.39
C LEU A 508 -6.07 -9.75 1.44
N LEU A 509 -7.41 -9.65 1.42
CA LEU A 509 -8.27 -10.27 2.41
C LEU A 509 -8.19 -11.80 2.39
N ASP A 510 -8.13 -12.41 1.20
CA ASP A 510 -8.00 -13.87 1.03
C ASP A 510 -6.70 -14.39 1.65
N LYS A 511 -5.58 -13.67 1.47
CA LYS A 511 -4.27 -14.06 2.01
C LYS A 511 -4.11 -13.78 3.51
N LEU A 512 -5.05 -13.06 4.12
CA LEU A 512 -5.16 -12.93 5.58
C LEU A 512 -5.90 -14.12 6.24
N VAL A 513 -6.23 -15.16 5.46
CA VAL A 513 -6.90 -16.37 5.95
C VAL A 513 -6.02 -17.60 5.71
N TRP A 514 -5.71 -18.31 6.78
CA TRP A 514 -5.16 -19.65 6.71
C TRP A 514 -6.22 -20.68 7.13
N ARG A 515 -6.41 -21.73 6.33
CA ARG A 515 -7.35 -22.83 6.63
C ARG A 515 -6.61 -24.16 6.72
N SER A 516 -6.87 -24.92 7.79
CA SER A 516 -6.37 -26.27 7.93
C SER A 516 -7.01 -27.21 6.92
N ARG A 517 -6.19 -28.07 6.31
CA ARG A 517 -6.66 -29.20 5.48
C ARG A 517 -7.32 -30.30 6.32
N LEU A 518 -7.02 -30.37 7.62
CA LEU A 518 -7.55 -31.40 8.50
C LEU A 518 -8.89 -30.98 9.08
N VAL A 519 -9.87 -31.89 8.99
CA VAL A 519 -11.19 -31.75 9.60
C VAL A 519 -11.26 -32.73 10.77
N VAL A 520 -11.37 -32.21 11.99
CA VAL A 520 -11.48 -32.99 13.23
C VAL A 520 -12.86 -32.73 13.82
N GLY A 521 -13.64 -33.78 14.06
CA GLY A 521 -15.00 -33.65 14.61
C GLY A 521 -15.94 -32.81 13.72
N GLY A 522 -15.78 -32.89 12.40
CA GLY A 522 -16.58 -32.12 11.42
C GLY A 522 -16.18 -30.65 11.25
N HIS A 523 -15.19 -30.17 12.01
CA HIS A 523 -14.72 -28.80 11.99
C HIS A 523 -13.24 -28.73 11.58
N ARG A 524 -12.83 -27.61 10.99
CA ARG A 524 -11.45 -27.29 10.67
C ARG A 524 -11.02 -26.04 11.40
N ARG A 525 -9.73 -25.97 11.69
CA ARG A 525 -9.08 -24.80 12.29
C ARG A 525 -8.81 -23.76 11.21
N VAL A 526 -9.10 -22.49 11.51
CA VAL A 526 -8.86 -21.36 10.62
C VAL A 526 -8.18 -20.26 11.43
N ASN A 527 -7.06 -19.72 10.93
CA ASN A 527 -6.34 -18.61 11.54
C ASN A 527 -6.58 -17.36 10.67
N LEU A 528 -7.12 -16.31 11.28
CA LEU A 528 -7.46 -15.03 10.63
C LEU A 528 -6.51 -13.94 11.11
N PHE A 529 -5.69 -13.38 10.22
CA PHE A 529 -4.68 -12.36 10.56
C PHE A 529 -5.33 -10.97 10.63
N LEU A 530 -5.80 -10.60 11.82
CA LEU A 530 -6.61 -9.39 12.04
C LEU A 530 -5.86 -8.25 12.73
N LYS A 531 -4.64 -8.47 13.25
CA LYS A 531 -3.91 -7.49 14.08
C LYS A 531 -3.89 -6.08 13.46
N HIS A 532 -3.38 -5.96 12.25
CA HIS A 532 -3.23 -4.66 11.55
C HIS A 532 -4.54 -4.10 10.97
N LEU A 533 -5.60 -4.91 10.88
CA LEU A 533 -6.94 -4.42 10.54
C LEU A 533 -7.73 -3.92 11.75
N LEU A 534 -7.30 -4.32 12.96
CA LEU A 534 -7.96 -3.99 14.21
C LEU A 534 -7.27 -2.83 14.93
N VAL A 535 -5.93 -2.79 14.92
CA VAL A 535 -5.13 -1.84 15.70
C VAL A 535 -4.09 -1.17 14.79
N ASP A 536 -3.95 0.15 14.90
CA ASP A 536 -2.91 0.93 14.23
C ASP A 536 -1.57 0.93 15.00
N GLU A 537 -0.54 1.60 14.48
CA GLU A 537 0.77 1.69 15.12
C GLU A 537 0.70 2.39 16.50
N GLU A 538 -0.25 3.31 16.69
CA GLU A 538 -0.48 4.04 17.94
C GLU A 538 -1.35 3.29 18.97
N GLY A 539 -1.77 2.06 18.66
CA GLY A 539 -2.59 1.23 19.54
C GLY A 539 -4.08 1.63 19.58
N LYS A 540 -4.55 2.45 18.64
CA LYS A 540 -5.97 2.82 18.48
C LYS A 540 -6.63 1.91 17.46
N PHE A 541 -7.94 2.06 17.30
CA PHE A 541 -8.70 1.30 16.31
C PHE A 541 -8.30 1.68 14.89
N ALA A 542 -7.87 0.71 14.09
CA ALA A 542 -7.35 0.96 12.75
C ALA A 542 -8.42 1.53 11.80
N GLY A 543 -7.99 2.44 10.92
CA GLY A 543 -8.85 3.08 9.91
C GLY A 543 -9.40 2.14 8.83
N ALA A 544 -8.87 0.92 8.71
CA ALA A 544 -9.23 -0.06 7.69
C ALA A 544 -10.75 -0.29 7.57
N THR A 545 -11.42 -0.45 8.71
CA THR A 545 -12.87 -0.68 8.76
C THR A 545 -13.65 0.52 8.19
N GLN A 546 -13.21 1.74 8.48
CA GLN A 546 -13.84 2.95 7.97
C GLN A 546 -13.61 3.12 6.45
N TRP A 547 -12.40 2.87 5.97
CA TRP A 547 -12.08 2.97 4.55
C TRP A 547 -12.88 1.98 3.70
N ILE A 548 -13.03 0.74 4.19
CA ILE A 548 -13.86 -0.28 3.52
C ILE A 548 -15.35 0.08 3.59
N CYS A 549 -15.84 0.57 4.73
CA CYS A 549 -17.23 1.02 4.86
C CYS A 549 -17.58 2.13 3.85
N ASN A 550 -16.64 3.05 3.61
CA ASN A 550 -16.81 4.15 2.65
C ASN A 550 -16.90 3.68 1.19
N MET A 551 -16.43 2.46 0.84
CA MET A 551 -16.59 1.91 -0.50
C MET A 551 -18.05 1.54 -0.83
N GLN A 552 -18.89 1.32 0.20
CA GLN A 552 -20.29 0.91 0.04
C GLN A 552 -20.46 -0.38 -0.80
N ASP A 553 -19.48 -1.29 -0.76
CA ASP A 553 -19.53 -2.57 -1.46
C ASP A 553 -20.08 -3.68 -0.55
N PRO A 554 -21.32 -4.17 -0.77
CA PRO A 554 -21.92 -5.21 0.06
C PRO A 554 -21.26 -6.58 -0.12
N VAL A 555 -20.55 -6.83 -1.22
CA VAL A 555 -19.92 -8.14 -1.48
C VAL A 555 -18.66 -8.28 -0.64
N ILE A 556 -17.76 -7.29 -0.70
CA ILE A 556 -16.48 -7.32 0.02
C ILE A 556 -16.70 -7.45 1.53
N VAL A 557 -17.68 -6.74 2.09
CA VAL A 557 -17.94 -6.76 3.54
C VAL A 557 -18.42 -8.12 4.07
N THR A 558 -18.87 -9.02 3.21
CA THR A 558 -19.19 -10.41 3.59
C THR A 558 -17.97 -11.33 3.65
N HIS A 559 -16.78 -10.85 3.28
CA HIS A 559 -15.56 -11.63 3.40
C HIS A 559 -15.30 -12.04 4.85
N CYS A 560 -14.91 -13.29 5.08
CA CYS A 560 -14.81 -13.91 6.42
C CYS A 560 -13.91 -13.14 7.40
N VAL A 561 -12.84 -12.50 6.91
CA VAL A 561 -11.94 -11.62 7.69
C VAL A 561 -12.70 -10.43 8.25
N LEU A 562 -13.48 -9.74 7.40
CA LEU A 562 -14.23 -8.56 7.78
C LEU A 562 -15.45 -8.92 8.63
N GLU A 563 -16.10 -10.04 8.33
CA GLU A 563 -17.15 -10.61 9.17
C GLU A 563 -16.64 -10.86 10.59
N THR A 564 -15.53 -11.57 10.72
CA THR A 564 -14.96 -11.89 12.04
C THR A 564 -14.48 -10.62 12.75
N LEU A 565 -13.81 -9.72 12.04
CA LEU A 565 -13.35 -8.43 12.59
C LEU A 565 -14.53 -7.62 13.16
N THR A 566 -15.57 -7.41 12.35
CA THR A 566 -16.75 -6.63 12.76
C THR A 566 -17.51 -7.30 13.90
N ASP A 567 -17.67 -8.63 13.87
CA ASP A 567 -18.39 -9.35 14.92
C ASP A 567 -17.58 -9.40 16.24
N LEU A 568 -16.24 -9.47 16.19
CA LEU A 568 -15.39 -9.37 17.38
C LEU A 568 -15.52 -8.02 18.07
N VAL A 569 -15.42 -6.94 17.30
CA VAL A 569 -15.55 -5.56 17.81
C VAL A 569 -16.96 -5.31 18.30
N TRP A 570 -17.97 -5.75 17.54
CA TRP A 570 -19.37 -5.64 17.92
C TRP A 570 -19.63 -6.30 19.27
N ASN A 571 -19.32 -7.59 19.42
CA ASN A 571 -19.69 -8.36 20.60
C ASN A 571 -18.94 -7.93 21.86
N ASN A 572 -17.66 -7.53 21.74
CA ASN A 572 -16.83 -7.23 22.91
C ASN A 572 -16.80 -5.75 23.30
N VAL A 573 -17.01 -4.84 22.34
CA VAL A 573 -16.80 -3.40 22.55
C VAL A 573 -18.12 -2.62 22.41
N ILE A 574 -18.87 -2.84 21.32
CA ILE A 574 -19.96 -1.95 20.89
C ILE A 574 -21.35 -2.41 21.37
N TYR A 575 -21.59 -3.72 21.42
CA TYR A 575 -22.91 -4.31 21.71
C TYR A 575 -23.49 -3.82 23.04
N GLY A 576 -22.69 -3.80 24.11
CA GLY A 576 -23.15 -3.37 25.43
C GLY A 576 -23.59 -1.90 25.49
N PRO A 577 -22.73 -0.93 25.08
CA PRO A 577 -23.12 0.47 24.93
C PRO A 577 -24.34 0.67 24.02
N PHE A 578 -24.36 0.00 22.87
CA PHE A 578 -25.46 0.10 21.91
C PHE A 578 -26.78 -0.41 22.52
N LEU A 579 -26.79 -1.62 23.10
CA LEU A 579 -27.97 -2.19 23.75
C LEU A 579 -28.47 -1.29 24.89
N ARG A 580 -27.57 -0.72 25.70
CA ARG A 580 -27.98 0.21 26.77
C ARG A 580 -28.70 1.43 26.21
N SER A 581 -28.18 2.03 25.14
CA SER A 581 -28.83 3.17 24.47
C SER A 581 -30.21 2.79 23.94
N LYS A 582 -30.35 1.60 23.34
CA LYS A 582 -31.64 1.11 22.82
C LYS A 582 -32.64 0.77 23.92
N VAL A 583 -32.21 0.11 25.00
CA VAL A 583 -33.05 -0.18 26.18
C VAL A 583 -33.52 1.11 26.84
N TRP A 584 -32.66 2.13 26.91
CA TRP A 584 -33.04 3.45 27.43
C TRP A 584 -34.11 4.14 26.57
N LEU A 585 -33.99 4.06 25.24
CA LEU A 585 -35.02 4.55 24.32
C LEU A 585 -36.35 3.80 24.51
N LEU A 586 -36.31 2.46 24.61
CA LEU A 586 -37.50 1.65 24.86
C LEU A 586 -38.15 1.98 26.21
N PHE A 587 -37.35 2.12 27.27
CA PHE A 587 -37.85 2.53 28.59
C PHE A 587 -38.54 3.90 28.52
N THR A 588 -37.91 4.87 27.85
CA THR A 588 -38.49 6.20 27.63
C THR A 588 -39.81 6.12 26.88
N LEU A 589 -39.90 5.29 25.83
CA LEU A 589 -41.17 5.06 25.11
C LEU A 589 -42.23 4.46 26.02
N LEU A 590 -41.89 3.48 26.86
CA LEU A 590 -42.85 2.89 27.80
C LEU A 590 -43.36 3.93 28.80
N VAL A 591 -42.50 4.78 29.35
CA VAL A 591 -42.91 5.90 30.22
C VAL A 591 -43.80 6.89 29.46
N PHE A 592 -43.44 7.21 28.22
CA PHE A 592 -44.24 8.08 27.36
C PHE A 592 -45.63 7.48 27.09
N LEU A 593 -45.71 6.20 26.71
CA LEU A 593 -46.95 5.47 26.44
C LEU A 593 -47.83 5.36 27.69
N MET A 594 -47.22 5.11 28.86
CA MET A 594 -47.90 5.16 30.15
C MET A 594 -48.53 6.53 30.40
N SER A 595 -47.77 7.62 30.16
CA SER A 595 -48.22 8.99 30.41
C SER A 595 -49.29 9.51 29.45
N GLN A 596 -49.27 9.11 28.18
CA GLN A 596 -50.13 9.67 27.15
C GLN A 596 -51.38 8.82 26.85
N SER A 597 -51.31 7.50 27.06
CA SER A 597 -52.37 6.57 26.64
C SER A 597 -52.92 5.73 27.79
N ILE A 598 -52.07 5.00 28.53
CA ILE A 598 -52.55 4.05 29.53
C ILE A 598 -53.19 4.76 30.74
N LEU A 599 -52.49 5.68 31.39
CA LEU A 599 -53.03 6.36 32.58
C LEU A 599 -54.26 7.21 32.29
N LYS A 600 -54.43 7.67 31.04
CA LYS A 600 -55.59 8.46 30.62
C LYS A 600 -56.88 7.63 30.50
N THR A 601 -56.75 6.33 30.26
CA THR A 601 -57.91 5.42 30.10
C THR A 601 -58.41 4.85 31.43
N TRP A 602 -57.63 4.99 32.50
CA TRP A 602 -58.04 4.57 33.83
C TRP A 602 -58.84 5.68 34.50
N HIS A 603 -60.13 5.42 34.72
CA HIS A 603 -61.01 6.27 35.52
C HIS A 603 -61.30 5.57 36.85
N ALA A 604 -61.03 6.23 37.96
CA ALA A 604 -61.42 5.75 39.29
C ALA A 604 -62.66 6.51 39.79
N GLU A 605 -63.58 5.80 40.44
CA GLU A 605 -64.77 6.41 41.06
C GLU A 605 -64.40 7.21 42.32
N ASP A 606 -63.33 6.80 43.01
CA ASP A 606 -62.81 7.44 44.20
C ASP A 606 -61.79 8.56 43.90
N GLU A 607 -62.03 9.73 44.50
CA GLU A 607 -61.27 10.97 44.30
C GLU A 607 -59.77 10.82 44.67
N ALA A 608 -59.45 10.05 45.71
CA ALA A 608 -58.07 9.78 46.13
C ALA A 608 -57.28 8.98 45.08
N THR A 609 -57.92 8.00 44.45
CA THR A 609 -57.32 7.19 43.39
C THR A 609 -57.15 8.03 42.12
N GLN A 610 -58.14 8.86 41.78
CA GLN A 610 -58.07 9.80 40.65
C GLN A 610 -56.95 10.83 40.82
N GLN A 611 -56.75 11.35 42.04
CA GLN A 611 -55.63 12.25 42.35
C GLN A 611 -54.28 11.55 42.19
N THR A 612 -54.17 10.28 42.60
CA THR A 612 -52.96 9.47 42.43
C THR A 612 -52.61 9.27 40.96
N LEU A 613 -53.61 9.00 40.10
CA LEU A 613 -53.42 8.86 38.65
C LEU A 613 -52.92 10.16 37.99
N ARG A 614 -53.40 11.32 38.44
CA ARG A 614 -52.95 12.64 37.96
C ARG A 614 -51.50 12.91 38.35
N ILE A 615 -51.12 12.65 39.60
CA ILE A 615 -49.75 12.78 40.08
C ILE A 615 -48.82 11.84 39.28
N ALA A 616 -49.22 10.58 39.10
CA ALA A 616 -48.45 9.61 38.31
C ALA A 616 -48.24 10.09 36.86
N THR A 617 -49.28 10.66 36.23
CA THR A 617 -49.18 11.20 34.87
C THR A 617 -48.21 12.38 34.81
N ALA A 618 -48.29 13.32 35.75
CA ALA A 618 -47.39 14.47 35.83
C ALA A 618 -45.93 14.03 36.05
N VAL A 619 -45.69 13.03 36.92
CA VAL A 619 -44.35 12.46 37.15
C VAL A 619 -43.79 11.81 35.89
N CYS A 620 -44.57 11.01 35.18
CA CYS A 620 -44.12 10.39 33.93
C CYS A 620 -43.82 11.44 32.85
N ARG A 621 -44.63 12.50 32.72
CA ARG A 621 -44.35 13.61 31.78
C ARG A 621 -43.10 14.40 32.17
N ALA A 622 -42.93 14.70 33.46
CA ALA A 622 -41.73 15.34 33.98
C ALA A 622 -40.49 14.49 33.66
N PHE A 623 -40.55 13.17 33.82
CA PHE A 623 -39.47 12.27 33.40
C PHE A 623 -39.17 12.41 31.89
N VAL A 624 -40.18 12.41 31.03
CA VAL A 624 -39.97 12.55 29.57
C VAL A 624 -39.27 13.89 29.23
N TYR A 625 -39.69 15.00 29.85
CA TYR A 625 -39.06 16.29 29.57
C TYR A 625 -37.67 16.43 30.17
N PHE A 626 -37.47 16.07 31.44
CA PHE A 626 -36.20 16.31 32.11
C PHE A 626 -35.15 15.22 31.83
N ALA A 627 -35.56 13.96 31.66
CA ALA A 627 -34.62 12.88 31.38
C ALA A 627 -34.41 12.69 29.88
N SER A 628 -35.49 12.55 29.08
CA SER A 628 -35.35 12.25 27.66
C SER A 628 -35.10 13.47 26.79
N MET A 629 -35.93 14.52 26.88
CA MET A 629 -35.78 15.70 26.02
C MET A 629 -34.45 16.41 26.27
N LEU A 630 -34.03 16.61 27.52
CA LEU A 630 -32.72 17.24 27.81
C LEU A 630 -31.53 16.40 27.32
N GLU A 631 -31.58 15.07 27.45
CA GLU A 631 -30.54 14.20 26.93
C GLU A 631 -30.46 14.28 25.40
N LEU A 632 -31.60 14.26 24.72
CA LEU A 632 -31.68 14.43 23.27
C LEU A 632 -31.10 15.79 22.85
N ILE A 633 -31.50 16.89 23.51
CA ILE A 633 -30.95 18.22 23.24
C ILE A 633 -29.43 18.23 23.42
N TYR A 634 -28.91 17.67 24.52
CA TYR A 634 -27.47 17.63 24.80
C TYR A 634 -26.71 16.82 23.75
N SER A 635 -27.16 15.60 23.46
CA SER A 635 -26.53 14.69 22.49
C SER A 635 -26.50 15.31 21.09
N ARG A 636 -27.64 15.87 20.65
CA ARG A 636 -27.80 16.43 19.31
C ARG A 636 -27.02 17.73 19.13
N THR A 637 -27.02 18.60 20.14
CA THR A 637 -26.19 19.82 20.16
C THR A 637 -24.71 19.46 20.08
N LYS A 638 -24.26 18.44 20.83
CA LYS A 638 -22.87 17.97 20.80
C LYS A 638 -22.45 17.48 19.42
N VAL A 639 -23.30 16.71 18.72
CA VAL A 639 -23.04 16.24 17.36
C VAL A 639 -22.91 17.44 16.40
N THR A 640 -23.84 18.39 16.46
CA THR A 640 -23.79 19.60 15.61
C THR A 640 -22.53 20.42 15.86
N CYS A 641 -22.14 20.65 17.12
CA CYS A 641 -20.90 21.37 17.42
C CYS A 641 -19.66 20.66 16.86
N LYS A 642 -19.63 19.32 16.92
CA LYS A 642 -18.54 18.53 16.36
C LYS A 642 -18.49 18.65 14.83
N SER A 643 -19.61 18.46 14.14
CA SER A 643 -19.68 18.60 12.68
C SER A 643 -19.32 20.00 12.18
N ILE A 644 -19.62 21.05 12.97
CA ILE A 644 -19.18 22.42 12.65
C ILE A 644 -17.66 22.54 12.78
N GLY A 645 -17.06 21.96 13.82
CA GLY A 645 -15.60 21.93 14.00
C GLY A 645 -14.88 21.17 12.89
N ASP A 646 -15.47 20.07 12.42
CA ASP A 646 -14.91 19.21 11.38
C ASP A 646 -15.18 19.74 9.94
N GLY A 647 -15.96 20.83 9.81
CA GLY A 647 -16.31 21.43 8.51
C GLY A 647 -17.36 20.67 7.69
N ASP A 648 -18.03 19.68 8.28
CA ASP A 648 -18.95 18.76 7.62
C ASP A 648 -20.40 19.27 7.66
N ILE A 649 -20.65 20.40 6.96
CA ILE A 649 -21.94 21.10 6.95
C ILE A 649 -22.50 21.16 5.52
N ILE A 650 -23.76 20.77 5.36
CA ILE A 650 -24.52 20.92 4.11
C ILE A 650 -25.52 22.07 4.27
N ARG A 651 -25.70 22.89 3.22
CA ARG A 651 -26.71 23.95 3.21
C ARG A 651 -28.00 23.44 2.58
N VAL A 652 -29.02 23.21 3.40
CA VAL A 652 -30.37 22.84 2.95
C VAL A 652 -31.26 24.08 3.11
N PHE A 653 -31.85 24.57 2.02
CA PHE A 653 -32.64 25.82 1.99
C PHE A 653 -31.97 26.99 2.74
N GLN A 654 -30.68 27.21 2.49
CA GLN A 654 -29.80 28.23 3.13
C GLN A 654 -29.50 28.04 4.62
N ILE A 655 -30.05 27.03 5.29
CA ILE A 655 -29.74 26.71 6.68
C ILE A 655 -28.54 25.75 6.73
N PRO A 656 -27.48 26.04 7.50
CA PRO A 656 -26.38 25.12 7.71
C PRO A 656 -26.84 23.97 8.62
N VAL A 657 -26.84 22.75 8.08
CA VAL A 657 -27.21 21.54 8.81
C VAL A 657 -26.04 20.55 8.74
N PRO A 658 -25.70 19.81 9.82
CA PRO A 658 -24.69 18.77 9.76
C PRO A 658 -24.98 17.76 8.64
N ALA A 659 -23.97 17.36 7.87
CA ALA A 659 -24.16 16.45 6.75
C ALA A 659 -24.86 15.14 7.15
N LYS A 660 -24.53 14.63 8.34
CA LYS A 660 -25.09 13.40 8.91
C LYS A 660 -26.61 13.42 9.09
N VAL A 661 -27.21 14.60 9.36
CA VAL A 661 -28.67 14.74 9.50
C VAL A 661 -29.38 14.56 8.16
N VAL A 662 -28.70 14.83 7.05
CA VAL A 662 -29.26 14.64 5.70
C VAL A 662 -29.03 13.21 5.21
N SER A 663 -27.88 12.61 5.53
CA SER A 663 -27.54 11.25 5.09
C SER A 663 -28.21 10.14 5.90
N ASP A 664 -28.46 10.37 7.20
CA ASP A 664 -29.07 9.39 8.11
C ASP A 664 -30.48 9.83 8.52
N TRP A 665 -31.48 9.08 8.05
CA TRP A 665 -32.88 9.35 8.34
C TRP A 665 -33.22 9.23 9.83
N GLN A 666 -32.47 8.42 10.60
CA GLN A 666 -32.71 8.25 12.03
C GLN A 666 -32.26 9.49 12.82
N GLU A 667 -31.13 10.07 12.45
CA GLU A 667 -30.65 11.34 13.00
C GLU A 667 -31.65 12.46 12.71
N ALA A 668 -32.16 12.54 11.48
CA ALA A 668 -33.23 13.48 11.11
C ALA A 668 -34.49 13.28 11.96
N LEU A 669 -34.96 12.04 12.11
CA LEU A 669 -36.16 11.71 12.89
C LEU A 669 -35.96 12.00 14.39
N SER A 670 -34.76 11.78 14.92
CA SER A 670 -34.44 12.08 16.32
C SER A 670 -34.40 13.59 16.58
N TRP A 671 -33.86 14.39 15.66
CA TRP A 671 -33.97 15.85 15.70
C TRP A 671 -35.42 16.31 15.65
N PHE A 672 -36.22 15.73 14.76
CA PHE A 672 -37.64 16.04 14.65
C PHE A 672 -38.40 15.71 15.94
N LEU A 673 -38.15 14.55 16.54
CA LEU A 673 -38.69 14.18 17.85
C LEU A 673 -38.30 15.20 18.94
N THR A 674 -37.05 15.66 18.94
CA THR A 674 -36.57 16.66 19.90
C THR A 674 -37.37 17.96 19.78
N LEU A 675 -37.63 18.43 18.56
CA LEU A 675 -38.45 19.62 18.31
C LEU A 675 -39.91 19.42 18.74
N ILE A 676 -40.47 18.23 18.52
CA ILE A 676 -41.83 17.90 18.97
C ILE A 676 -41.90 17.93 20.49
N LEU A 677 -40.93 17.34 21.21
CA LEU A 677 -40.92 17.33 22.68
C LEU A 677 -40.78 18.74 23.27
N ILE A 678 -39.95 19.60 22.66
CA ILE A 678 -39.85 21.02 23.04
C ILE A 678 -41.20 21.70 22.83
N SER A 679 -41.84 21.48 21.68
CA SER A 679 -43.16 22.05 21.38
C SER A 679 -44.22 21.57 22.38
N MET A 680 -44.24 20.27 22.69
CA MET A 680 -45.13 19.67 23.69
C MET A 680 -44.94 20.28 25.08
N PHE A 681 -43.70 20.54 25.50
CA PHE A 681 -43.40 21.17 26.78
C PHE A 681 -43.96 22.61 26.85
N MET A 682 -43.87 23.37 25.74
CA MET A 682 -44.40 24.74 25.67
C MET A 682 -45.93 24.82 25.73
N VAL A 683 -46.62 23.75 25.31
CA VAL A 683 -48.10 23.65 25.35
C VAL A 683 -48.60 22.65 26.40
N GLU A 684 -47.81 22.36 27.45
CA GLU A 684 -48.13 21.36 28.46
C GLU A 684 -49.38 21.74 29.29
N PRO A 685 -50.50 21.00 29.19
CA PRO A 685 -51.76 21.32 29.88
C PRO A 685 -51.61 21.41 31.41
N VAL A 686 -50.76 20.57 32.02
CA VAL A 686 -50.52 20.62 33.48
C VAL A 686 -49.98 21.98 33.90
N LEU A 687 -49.09 22.60 33.11
CA LEU A 687 -48.49 23.90 33.43
C LEU A 687 -49.52 25.04 33.35
N TYR A 688 -50.42 25.00 32.36
CA TYR A 688 -51.50 25.98 32.21
C TYR A 688 -52.55 25.86 33.33
N CYS A 689 -52.77 24.66 33.85
CA CYS A 689 -53.72 24.41 34.93
C CYS A 689 -53.16 24.56 36.35
N LEU A 690 -51.84 24.77 36.52
CA LEU A 690 -51.20 24.92 37.84
C LEU A 690 -51.87 25.99 38.72
N GLN A 691 -52.27 27.12 38.14
CA GLN A 691 -52.90 28.24 38.86
C GLN A 691 -54.38 28.03 39.17
N HIS A 692 -55.01 26.98 38.62
CA HIS A 692 -56.43 26.69 38.74
C HIS A 692 -56.70 25.41 39.54
N SER A 693 -55.74 24.96 40.36
CA SER A 693 -55.83 23.69 41.09
C SER A 693 -56.98 23.61 42.10
N GLU A 694 -57.43 24.75 42.62
CA GLU A 694 -58.53 24.87 43.59
C GLU A 694 -59.84 25.39 42.95
N GLY A 695 -59.95 25.36 41.61
CA GLY A 695 -61.12 25.89 40.91
C GLY A 695 -62.36 25.00 40.99
N ASP A 696 -63.54 25.56 40.72
CA ASP A 696 -64.83 24.89 40.82
C ASP A 696 -65.26 24.31 39.45
N PHE A 697 -64.56 23.29 38.97
CA PHE A 697 -64.83 22.61 37.70
C PHE A 697 -64.65 21.08 37.79
N PRO A 698 -65.27 20.29 36.89
CA PRO A 698 -65.14 18.84 36.90
C PRO A 698 -63.66 18.46 36.71
N ASP A 699 -63.14 17.57 37.55
CA ASP A 699 -61.72 17.21 37.63
C ASP A 699 -60.76 18.27 38.23
N ALA A 700 -61.24 19.22 39.04
CA ALA A 700 -60.36 20.08 39.84
C ALA A 700 -59.45 19.28 40.80
N GLY A 701 -58.29 19.83 41.14
CA GLY A 701 -57.28 19.18 41.99
C GLY A 701 -55.84 19.38 41.48
N MET A 702 -54.87 18.96 42.29
CA MET A 702 -53.45 19.07 41.95
C MET A 702 -53.10 18.32 40.65
N PHE A 703 -52.34 18.98 39.78
CA PHE A 703 -51.91 18.48 38.46
C PHE A 703 -53.07 18.10 37.51
N THR A 704 -54.22 18.77 37.63
CA THR A 704 -55.30 18.62 36.64
C THR A 704 -54.85 19.05 35.24
N GLN A 705 -55.42 18.40 34.23
CA GLN A 705 -55.19 18.70 32.80
C GLN A 705 -56.44 19.33 32.15
N ASN A 706 -57.56 19.35 32.89
CA ASN A 706 -58.85 19.80 32.43
C ASN A 706 -59.19 21.11 33.14
N CYS A 707 -58.67 22.23 32.65
CA CYS A 707 -59.05 23.57 33.13
C CYS A 707 -59.42 24.47 31.95
N PRO A 708 -60.21 25.54 32.17
CA PRO A 708 -60.63 26.45 31.10
C PRO A 708 -59.45 27.02 30.29
N ALA A 709 -58.33 27.32 30.96
CA ALA A 709 -57.12 27.85 30.34
C ALA A 709 -56.38 26.86 29.43
N ALA A 710 -56.61 25.54 29.58
CA ALA A 710 -55.95 24.50 28.80
C ALA A 710 -56.77 24.02 27.59
N ASN A 711 -58.01 24.49 27.42
CA ASN A 711 -58.91 23.99 26.36
C ASN A 711 -58.33 24.17 24.96
N ASP A 712 -57.76 25.34 24.67
CA ASP A 712 -57.24 25.66 23.33
C ASP A 712 -55.92 24.95 23.01
N VAL A 713 -55.13 24.59 24.03
CA VAL A 713 -53.82 23.93 23.86
C VAL A 713 -53.91 22.41 23.89
N ARG A 714 -54.97 21.83 24.45
CA ARG A 714 -55.11 20.38 24.65
C ARG A 714 -55.15 19.60 23.33
N ASP A 715 -55.84 20.12 22.32
CA ASP A 715 -55.94 19.46 21.01
C ASP A 715 -54.60 19.50 20.26
N VAL A 716 -53.89 20.63 20.35
CA VAL A 716 -52.53 20.78 19.80
C VAL A 716 -51.56 19.83 20.50
N TYR A 717 -51.61 19.76 21.83
CA TYR A 717 -50.80 18.84 22.62
C TYR A 717 -51.10 17.38 22.26
N ALA A 718 -52.38 17.01 22.09
CA ALA A 718 -52.77 15.65 21.68
C ALA A 718 -52.21 15.28 20.29
N PHE A 719 -52.27 16.20 19.32
CA PHE A 719 -51.69 16.02 18.00
C PHE A 719 -50.16 15.84 18.06
N LEU A 720 -49.47 16.69 18.82
CA LEU A 720 -48.02 16.57 19.01
C LEU A 720 -47.64 15.26 19.72
N SER A 721 -48.43 14.83 20.72
CA SER A 721 -48.25 13.53 21.39
C SER A 721 -48.40 12.35 20.42
N MET A 722 -49.37 12.40 19.50
CA MET A 722 -49.51 11.37 18.47
C MET A 722 -48.28 11.30 17.56
N LEU A 723 -47.78 12.45 17.13
CA LEU A 723 -46.60 12.53 16.27
C LEU A 723 -45.34 12.05 17.00
N ALA A 724 -45.15 12.45 18.25
CA ALA A 724 -44.05 11.95 19.10
C ALA A 724 -44.13 10.44 19.29
N MET A 725 -45.33 9.89 19.52
CA MET A 725 -45.55 8.44 19.65
C MET A 725 -45.08 7.72 18.39
N PHE A 726 -45.50 8.21 17.21
CA PHE A 726 -45.08 7.67 15.93
C PHE A 726 -43.55 7.70 15.78
N CYS A 727 -42.91 8.84 16.04
CA CYS A 727 -41.46 8.99 15.98
C CYS A 727 -40.72 8.01 16.90
N TYR A 728 -41.17 7.82 18.15
CA TYR A 728 -40.56 6.85 19.06
C TYR A 728 -40.64 5.42 18.51
N PHE A 729 -41.80 4.98 18.02
CA PHE A 729 -41.95 3.64 17.43
C PHE A 729 -41.11 3.46 16.17
N THR A 730 -41.01 4.48 15.32
CA THR A 730 -40.17 4.42 14.12
C THR A 730 -38.68 4.37 14.49
N LEU A 731 -38.23 5.11 15.52
CA LEU A 731 -36.84 5.02 16.00
C LEU A 731 -36.50 3.65 16.61
N LEU A 732 -37.48 2.88 17.10
CA LEU A 732 -37.26 1.51 17.55
C LEU A 732 -36.90 0.54 16.41
N VAL A 733 -37.12 0.89 15.14
CA VAL A 733 -36.69 0.06 14.00
C VAL A 733 -35.19 -0.25 14.07
N ASP A 734 -34.39 0.62 14.70
CA ASP A 734 -32.95 0.40 14.88
C ASP A 734 -32.60 -0.75 15.84
N PHE A 735 -33.57 -1.29 16.60
CA PHE A 735 -33.39 -2.56 17.29
C PHE A 735 -33.07 -3.71 16.32
N SER A 736 -33.48 -3.58 15.05
CA SER A 736 -33.14 -4.56 14.01
C SER A 736 -31.63 -4.72 13.83
N ALA A 737 -30.81 -3.69 14.10
CA ALA A 737 -29.35 -3.75 14.00
C ALA A 737 -28.70 -4.75 14.98
N LEU A 738 -29.41 -5.09 16.08
CA LEU A 738 -28.95 -6.12 17.04
C LEU A 738 -28.79 -7.49 16.36
N PHE A 739 -29.64 -7.80 15.38
CA PHE A 739 -29.64 -9.08 14.68
C PHE A 739 -29.44 -8.86 13.18
N VAL A 740 -28.37 -9.43 12.62
CA VAL A 740 -28.02 -9.26 11.19
C VAL A 740 -29.19 -9.61 10.27
N ARG A 741 -29.95 -10.67 10.58
CA ARG A 741 -31.10 -11.10 9.78
C ARG A 741 -32.25 -10.07 9.77
N CYS A 742 -32.56 -9.50 10.93
CA CYS A 742 -33.58 -8.45 11.03
C CYS A 742 -33.11 -7.17 10.33
N SER A 743 -31.85 -6.79 10.53
CA SER A 743 -31.24 -5.65 9.84
C SER A 743 -31.26 -5.83 8.32
N ALA A 744 -30.95 -7.02 7.81
CA ALA A 744 -31.01 -7.32 6.38
C ALA A 744 -32.41 -7.09 5.82
N PHE A 745 -33.43 -7.62 6.48
CA PHE A 745 -34.82 -7.41 6.07
C PHE A 745 -35.22 -5.92 6.06
N VAL A 746 -34.87 -5.17 7.11
CA VAL A 746 -35.18 -3.74 7.21
C VAL A 746 -34.46 -2.92 6.14
N MET A 747 -33.17 -3.19 5.90
CA MET A 747 -32.40 -2.50 4.85
C MET A 747 -32.94 -2.80 3.46
N THR A 748 -33.24 -4.07 3.16
CA THR A 748 -33.87 -4.45 1.87
C THR A 748 -35.24 -3.80 1.71
N SER A 749 -36.06 -3.77 2.77
CA SER A 749 -37.36 -3.10 2.75
C SER A 749 -37.21 -1.60 2.47
N GLY A 750 -36.22 -0.95 3.08
CA GLY A 750 -35.90 0.46 2.84
C GLY A 750 -35.49 0.75 1.39
N GLN A 751 -34.74 -0.15 0.75
CA GLN A 751 -34.34 -0.01 -0.66
C GLN A 751 -35.46 -0.30 -1.66
N VAL A 752 -36.43 -1.15 -1.28
CA VAL A 752 -37.62 -1.45 -2.10
C VAL A 752 -38.71 -0.37 -1.95
N LEU A 753 -38.71 0.38 -0.84
CA LEU A 753 -39.70 1.42 -0.54
C LEU A 753 -39.86 2.51 -1.63
N PRO A 754 -38.79 3.01 -2.29
CA PRO A 754 -38.93 4.00 -3.37
C PRO A 754 -39.79 3.51 -4.54
N GLU A 755 -39.71 2.22 -4.91
CA GLU A 755 -40.55 1.63 -5.97
C GLU A 755 -42.03 1.67 -5.58
N LEU A 756 -42.32 1.37 -4.31
CA LEU A 756 -43.68 1.48 -3.77
C LEU A 756 -44.17 2.95 -3.77
N VAL A 757 -43.31 3.90 -3.40
CA VAL A 757 -43.66 5.34 -3.40
C VAL A 757 -43.95 5.86 -4.81
N LEU A 758 -43.15 5.47 -5.80
CA LEU A 758 -43.39 5.84 -7.21
C LEU A 758 -44.74 5.29 -7.69
N MET A 759 -45.04 4.05 -7.35
CA MET A 759 -46.32 3.42 -7.67
C MET A 759 -47.50 4.10 -6.96
N LEU A 760 -47.38 4.41 -5.67
CA LEU A 760 -48.39 5.16 -4.93
C LEU A 760 -48.61 6.56 -5.55
N GLY A 761 -47.54 7.19 -6.06
CA GLY A 761 -47.64 8.43 -6.83
C GLY A 761 -48.43 8.25 -8.13
N ALA A 762 -48.22 7.16 -8.87
CA ALA A 762 -48.99 6.84 -10.07
C ALA A 762 -50.47 6.55 -9.76
N VAL A 763 -50.74 5.79 -8.70
CA VAL A 763 -52.12 5.56 -8.21
C VAL A 763 -52.76 6.88 -7.81
N PHE A 764 -52.08 7.71 -7.02
CA PHE A 764 -52.59 9.03 -6.62
C PHE A 764 -52.93 9.92 -7.81
N TYR A 765 -52.06 9.95 -8.83
CA TYR A 765 -52.34 10.65 -10.08
C TYR A 765 -53.61 10.11 -10.76
N LEU A 766 -53.77 8.78 -10.87
CA LEU A 766 -54.96 8.18 -11.46
C LEU A 766 -56.22 8.41 -10.61
N LEU A 767 -56.12 8.43 -9.28
CA LEU A 767 -57.23 8.79 -8.40
C LEU A 767 -57.73 10.21 -8.68
N LEU A 768 -56.82 11.16 -8.90
CA LEU A 768 -57.18 12.53 -9.27
C LEU A 768 -57.78 12.61 -10.67
N VAL A 769 -57.18 11.94 -11.66
CA VAL A 769 -57.69 11.93 -13.05
C VAL A 769 -59.10 11.37 -13.12
N PHE A 770 -59.31 10.18 -12.56
CA PHE A 770 -60.63 9.54 -12.57
C PHE A 770 -61.62 10.26 -11.66
N GLY A 771 -61.17 10.76 -10.50
CA GLY A 771 -62.01 11.54 -9.59
C GLY A 771 -62.52 12.86 -10.19
N CYS A 772 -61.66 13.58 -10.91
CA CYS A 772 -62.05 14.77 -11.67
C CYS A 772 -62.99 14.42 -12.83
N ALA A 773 -62.70 13.34 -13.57
CA ALA A 773 -63.51 12.94 -14.72
C ALA A 773 -64.92 12.47 -14.33
N THR A 774 -65.08 11.72 -13.23
CA THR A 774 -66.41 11.29 -12.76
C THR A 774 -67.18 12.42 -12.08
N SER A 775 -66.51 13.33 -11.36
CA SER A 775 -67.16 14.51 -10.77
C SER A 775 -67.70 15.48 -11.85
N ALA A 776 -67.13 15.45 -13.06
CA ALA A 776 -67.61 16.22 -14.21
C ALA A 776 -68.78 15.55 -14.98
N ALA A 777 -69.11 14.29 -14.69
CA ALA A 777 -70.21 13.60 -15.35
C ALA A 777 -71.58 14.18 -14.95
N SER A 778 -72.56 14.13 -15.87
CA SER A 778 -73.91 14.64 -15.63
C SER A 778 -74.68 13.84 -14.58
N ASP A 779 -74.36 12.54 -14.46
CA ASP A 779 -75.08 11.59 -13.63
C ASP A 779 -74.42 11.52 -12.24
N ARG A 780 -74.85 12.40 -11.32
CA ARG A 780 -74.27 12.52 -9.99
C ARG A 780 -74.80 11.42 -9.05
N THR A 781 -73.97 10.43 -8.78
CA THR A 781 -74.17 9.48 -7.66
C THR A 781 -73.55 10.07 -6.38
N ALA A 782 -74.11 9.75 -5.20
CA ALA A 782 -73.72 10.37 -3.93
C ALA A 782 -72.22 10.21 -3.60
N ASP A 783 -71.64 9.09 -4.03
CA ASP A 783 -70.22 8.75 -3.82
C ASP A 783 -69.27 9.55 -4.74
N PHE A 784 -69.76 10.08 -5.86
CA PHE A 784 -68.96 10.77 -6.88
C PHE A 784 -69.36 12.25 -7.08
N GLU A 785 -70.03 12.84 -6.08
CA GLU A 785 -70.60 14.19 -6.16
C GLU A 785 -69.52 15.28 -6.37
N ASN A 786 -68.40 15.16 -5.66
CA ASN A 786 -67.32 16.15 -5.65
C ASN A 786 -65.96 15.45 -5.77
N ILE A 787 -64.96 16.13 -6.32
CA ILE A 787 -63.59 15.59 -6.53
C ILE A 787 -63.03 14.85 -5.29
N PRO A 788 -63.10 15.39 -4.05
CA PRO A 788 -62.55 14.69 -2.89
C PRO A 788 -63.30 13.39 -2.54
N ARG A 789 -64.64 13.37 -2.71
CA ARG A 789 -65.45 12.16 -2.50
C ARG A 789 -65.18 11.14 -3.59
N SER A 790 -65.16 11.56 -4.86
CA SER A 790 -64.82 10.71 -6.00
C SER A 790 -63.43 10.07 -5.85
N ALA A 791 -62.42 10.85 -5.46
CA ALA A 791 -61.07 10.36 -5.22
C ALA A 791 -61.01 9.37 -4.04
N LEU A 792 -61.75 9.63 -2.96
CA LEU A 792 -61.86 8.70 -1.82
C LEU A 792 -62.56 7.39 -2.20
N SER A 793 -63.64 7.46 -2.99
CA SER A 793 -64.34 6.28 -3.49
C SER A 793 -63.47 5.46 -4.45
N PHE A 794 -62.72 6.10 -5.35
CA PHE A 794 -61.73 5.39 -6.17
C PHE A 794 -60.58 4.80 -5.35
N PHE A 795 -60.15 5.47 -4.27
CA PHE A 795 -59.16 4.93 -3.36
C PHE A 795 -59.69 3.67 -2.66
N GLN A 796 -60.92 3.71 -2.15
CA GLN A 796 -61.60 2.55 -1.58
C GLN A 796 -61.73 1.41 -2.59
N ILE A 797 -62.04 1.71 -3.85
CA ILE A 797 -62.06 0.72 -4.94
C ILE A 797 -60.67 0.12 -5.15
N SER A 798 -59.61 0.95 -5.15
CA SER A 798 -58.23 0.51 -5.39
C SER A 798 -57.72 -0.48 -4.33
N ILE A 799 -58.12 -0.30 -3.07
CA ILE A 799 -57.74 -1.17 -1.94
C ILE A 799 -58.78 -2.26 -1.63
N GLY A 800 -59.88 -2.34 -2.39
CA GLY A 800 -60.95 -3.33 -2.19
C GLY A 800 -61.87 -3.08 -0.99
N MET A 801 -61.91 -1.86 -0.45
CA MET A 801 -62.75 -1.45 0.70
C MET A 801 -64.06 -0.76 0.29
N TYR A 802 -64.38 -0.69 -1.00
CA TYR A 802 -65.62 -0.05 -1.45
C TYR A 802 -66.85 -0.96 -1.20
N PRO A 803 -67.93 -0.45 -0.57
CA PRO A 803 -69.07 -1.29 -0.19
C PRO A 803 -69.77 -1.98 -1.36
N ALA A 804 -70.11 -3.26 -1.20
CA ALA A 804 -70.79 -4.05 -2.21
C ALA A 804 -72.17 -3.47 -2.61
N GLU A 805 -72.91 -2.92 -1.65
CA GLU A 805 -74.22 -2.30 -1.87
C GLU A 805 -74.13 -1.08 -2.79
N ASN A 806 -73.06 -0.31 -2.68
CA ASN A 806 -72.86 0.88 -3.50
C ASN A 806 -72.55 0.51 -4.97
N PHE A 807 -71.92 -0.64 -5.23
CA PHE A 807 -71.77 -1.17 -6.59
C PHE A 807 -73.10 -1.49 -7.27
N HIS A 808 -74.15 -1.84 -6.51
CA HIS A 808 -75.48 -2.04 -7.08
C HIS A 808 -76.10 -0.72 -7.54
N SER A 809 -75.93 0.35 -6.76
CA SER A 809 -76.42 1.69 -7.10
C SER A 809 -75.70 2.32 -8.31
N LEU A 810 -74.46 1.91 -8.57
CA LEU A 810 -73.66 2.33 -9.73
C LEU A 810 -74.23 1.83 -11.08
N LYS A 811 -75.06 0.77 -11.09
CA LYS A 811 -75.68 0.24 -12.31
C LYS A 811 -76.65 1.21 -12.96
N ASP A 812 -77.21 2.14 -12.18
CA ASP A 812 -78.18 3.12 -12.66
C ASP A 812 -77.51 4.24 -13.47
N SER A 813 -76.20 4.48 -13.30
CA SER A 813 -75.41 5.47 -14.03
C SER A 813 -74.45 4.83 -15.03
N ARG A 814 -74.76 4.93 -16.32
CA ARG A 814 -73.98 4.27 -17.39
C ARG A 814 -72.54 4.77 -17.47
N TRP A 815 -72.33 6.09 -17.40
CA TRP A 815 -71.00 6.68 -17.57
C TRP A 815 -70.11 6.49 -16.36
N THR A 816 -70.67 6.59 -15.15
CA THR A 816 -69.93 6.34 -13.89
C THR A 816 -69.50 4.89 -13.80
N MET A 817 -70.36 3.95 -14.22
CA MET A 817 -70.02 2.53 -14.28
C MET A 817 -68.86 2.24 -15.26
N VAL A 818 -68.86 2.84 -16.45
CA VAL A 818 -67.77 2.69 -17.43
C VAL A 818 -66.45 3.22 -16.85
N MET A 819 -66.47 4.38 -16.19
CA MET A 819 -65.27 4.94 -15.54
C MET A 819 -64.76 4.07 -14.39
N CYS A 820 -65.66 3.49 -13.59
CA CYS A 820 -65.30 2.56 -12.50
C CYS A 820 -64.67 1.27 -13.05
N VAL A 821 -65.25 0.68 -14.11
CA VAL A 821 -64.69 -0.52 -14.75
C VAL A 821 -63.33 -0.20 -15.37
N GLY A 822 -63.19 0.94 -16.07
CA GLY A 822 -61.92 1.39 -16.63
C GLY A 822 -60.84 1.58 -15.56
N PHE A 823 -61.20 2.16 -14.42
CA PHE A 823 -60.30 2.31 -13.27
C PHE A 823 -59.88 0.97 -12.68
N ILE A 824 -60.82 0.03 -12.48
CA ILE A 824 -60.52 -1.32 -11.94
C ILE A 824 -59.55 -2.06 -12.87
N VAL A 825 -59.79 -2.03 -14.19
CA VAL A 825 -58.90 -2.69 -15.17
C VAL A 825 -57.52 -2.05 -15.14
N LEU A 826 -57.44 -0.72 -15.11
CA LEU A 826 -56.15 -0.02 -15.18
C LEU A 826 -55.36 -0.11 -13.87
N VAL A 827 -55.99 0.12 -12.71
CA VAL A 827 -55.31 0.26 -11.42
C VAL A 827 -55.25 -1.08 -10.66
N VAL A 828 -56.39 -1.75 -10.52
CA VAL A 828 -56.47 -2.98 -9.71
C VAL A 828 -55.90 -4.16 -10.48
N ILE A 829 -56.22 -4.31 -11.77
CA ILE A 829 -55.73 -5.45 -12.56
C ILE A 829 -54.35 -5.17 -13.14
N PHE A 830 -54.19 -4.11 -13.91
CA PHE A 830 -52.91 -3.87 -14.60
C PHE A 830 -51.83 -3.34 -13.64
N LEU A 831 -52.05 -2.19 -13.01
CA LEU A 831 -51.01 -1.50 -12.25
C LEU A 831 -50.57 -2.27 -10.99
N SER A 832 -51.51 -2.92 -10.28
CA SER A 832 -51.17 -3.74 -9.10
C SER A 832 -50.36 -5.00 -9.46
N ASN A 833 -50.65 -5.65 -10.59
CA ASN A 833 -49.84 -6.78 -11.07
C ASN A 833 -48.45 -6.34 -11.52
N VAL A 834 -48.33 -5.16 -12.15
CA VAL A 834 -47.03 -4.56 -12.48
C VAL A 834 -46.24 -4.26 -11.20
N LEU A 835 -46.86 -3.70 -10.15
CA LEU A 835 -46.22 -3.47 -8.87
C LEU A 835 -45.70 -4.78 -8.25
N ILE A 836 -46.51 -5.83 -8.21
CA ILE A 836 -46.09 -7.13 -7.66
C ILE A 836 -44.87 -7.66 -8.44
N ALA A 837 -44.90 -7.58 -9.77
CA ALA A 837 -43.77 -7.99 -10.61
C ALA A 837 -42.50 -7.16 -10.34
N GLN A 838 -42.63 -5.84 -10.20
CA GLN A 838 -41.53 -4.94 -9.88
C GLN A 838 -40.94 -5.22 -8.49
N LEU A 839 -41.79 -5.41 -7.47
CA LEU A 839 -41.35 -5.73 -6.11
C LEU A 839 -40.61 -7.07 -6.05
N ILE A 840 -41.11 -8.10 -6.75
CA ILE A 840 -40.43 -9.40 -6.83
C ILE A 840 -39.09 -9.26 -7.56
N GLY A 841 -39.05 -8.52 -8.66
CA GLY A 841 -37.81 -8.26 -9.41
C GLY A 841 -36.77 -7.52 -8.58
N ALA A 842 -37.17 -6.43 -7.92
CA ALA A 842 -36.30 -5.65 -7.04
C ALA A 842 -35.80 -6.48 -5.85
N TYR A 843 -36.70 -7.18 -5.16
CA TYR A 843 -36.34 -8.05 -4.03
C TYR A 843 -35.37 -9.17 -4.45
N SER A 844 -35.64 -9.85 -5.57
CA SER A 844 -34.76 -10.91 -6.10
C SER A 844 -33.35 -10.39 -6.39
N SER A 845 -33.23 -9.20 -7.01
CA SER A 845 -31.94 -8.58 -7.31
C SER A 845 -31.15 -8.16 -6.06
N LEU A 846 -31.84 -7.87 -4.96
CA LEU A 846 -31.26 -7.45 -3.69
C LEU A 846 -31.01 -8.62 -2.73
N TYR A 847 -31.65 -9.77 -2.95
CA TYR A 847 -31.61 -10.91 -2.04
C TYR A 847 -30.18 -11.41 -1.80
N ASP A 848 -29.37 -11.52 -2.85
CA ASP A 848 -27.98 -11.97 -2.74
C ASP A 848 -27.09 -10.97 -1.99
N ARG A 849 -27.49 -9.69 -1.92
CA ARG A 849 -26.73 -8.60 -1.28
C ARG A 849 -27.27 -8.18 0.08
N MET A 850 -28.42 -8.74 0.51
CA MET A 850 -29.10 -8.32 1.74
C MET A 850 -28.22 -8.44 2.98
N LEU A 851 -27.42 -9.52 3.04
CA LEU A 851 -26.50 -9.79 4.15
C LEU A 851 -25.36 -8.75 4.17
N GLY A 852 -24.82 -8.44 3.00
CA GLY A 852 -23.78 -7.44 2.82
C GLY A 852 -24.22 -6.05 3.26
N LEU A 853 -25.44 -5.64 2.87
CA LEU A 853 -26.03 -4.37 3.29
C LEU A 853 -26.23 -4.29 4.81
N ALA A 854 -26.67 -5.37 5.45
CA ALA A 854 -26.80 -5.44 6.90
C ALA A 854 -25.45 -5.32 7.61
N ARG A 855 -24.42 -6.01 7.10
CA ARG A 855 -23.06 -5.93 7.65
C ARG A 855 -22.43 -4.55 7.41
N LEU A 856 -22.67 -3.92 6.26
CA LEU A 856 -22.26 -2.54 6.00
C LEU A 856 -22.87 -1.56 7.01
N ASN A 857 -24.17 -1.68 7.29
CA ASN A 857 -24.84 -0.87 8.30
C ASN A 857 -24.21 -1.09 9.70
N ARG A 858 -23.97 -2.34 10.08
CA ARG A 858 -23.27 -2.66 11.34
C ARG A 858 -21.87 -2.07 11.39
N MET A 859 -21.12 -2.17 10.30
CA MET A 859 -19.76 -1.63 10.18
C MET A 859 -19.77 -0.10 10.35
N SER A 860 -20.74 0.59 9.74
CA SER A 860 -20.96 2.03 9.93
C SER A 860 -21.22 2.38 11.40
N ILE A 861 -22.12 1.65 12.07
CA ILE A 861 -22.41 1.83 13.49
C ILE A 861 -21.15 1.62 14.36
N ILE A 862 -20.31 0.63 14.03
CA ILE A 862 -19.04 0.39 14.73
C ILE A 862 -18.12 1.61 14.58
N CYS A 863 -17.90 2.10 13.35
CA CYS A 863 -17.04 3.25 13.06
C CYS A 863 -17.52 4.52 13.78
N ASP A 864 -18.84 4.74 13.83
CA ASP A 864 -19.42 5.87 14.57
C ASP A 864 -19.28 5.74 16.08
N SER A 865 -19.51 4.52 16.60
CA SER A 865 -19.58 4.25 18.02
C SER A 865 -18.20 4.16 18.67
N ILE A 866 -17.16 3.71 17.94
CA ILE A 866 -15.82 3.47 18.51
C ILE A 866 -15.21 4.75 19.09
N ALA A 867 -15.50 5.92 18.51
CA ALA A 867 -15.04 7.22 19.00
C ALA A 867 -15.61 7.59 20.38
N SER A 868 -16.74 6.99 20.77
CA SER A 868 -17.37 7.18 22.09
C SER A 868 -16.89 6.17 23.14
N VAL A 869 -16.13 5.15 22.73
CA VAL A 869 -15.63 4.10 23.62
C VAL A 869 -14.44 4.62 24.42
N ARG A 870 -14.47 4.37 25.73
CA ARG A 870 -13.35 4.71 26.63
C ARG A 870 -12.10 3.89 26.24
N ARG A 871 -10.96 4.56 26.06
CA ARG A 871 -9.68 3.93 25.67
C ARG A 871 -9.31 2.70 26.52
N SER A 872 -9.43 2.80 27.83
CA SER A 872 -9.17 1.69 28.76
C SER A 872 -10.01 0.42 28.51
N ARG A 873 -11.20 0.56 27.93
CA ARG A 873 -12.05 -0.58 27.55
C ARG A 873 -11.53 -1.25 26.29
N PHE A 874 -11.12 -0.44 25.32
CA PHE A 874 -10.52 -0.91 24.07
C PHE A 874 -9.17 -1.59 24.35
N ASP A 875 -8.29 -0.97 25.14
CA ASP A 875 -6.99 -1.55 25.49
C ASP A 875 -7.14 -2.91 26.21
N ARG A 876 -8.11 -3.02 27.13
CA ARG A 876 -8.43 -4.29 27.79
C ARG A 876 -8.95 -5.35 26.82
N PHE A 877 -9.72 -4.94 25.82
CA PHE A 877 -10.21 -5.83 24.78
C PHE A 877 -9.03 -6.34 23.93
N ILE A 878 -8.13 -5.46 23.49
CA ILE A 878 -6.93 -5.85 22.73
C ILE A 878 -6.03 -6.79 23.55
N ALA A 879 -5.78 -6.46 24.82
CA ALA A 879 -5.00 -7.32 25.72
C ALA A 879 -5.63 -8.71 25.91
N LYS A 880 -6.98 -8.81 25.89
CA LYS A 880 -7.69 -10.08 25.98
C LYS A 880 -7.54 -10.95 24.72
N LEU A 881 -7.37 -10.34 23.56
CA LEU A 881 -7.19 -11.06 22.29
C LEU A 881 -5.82 -11.74 22.18
N ARG A 882 -4.82 -11.32 22.97
CA ARG A 882 -3.45 -11.88 22.97
C ARG A 882 -2.85 -11.99 21.58
N LEU A 883 -2.96 -10.93 20.79
CA LEU A 883 -2.52 -10.90 19.39
C LEU A 883 -0.99 -11.11 19.22
N ASP A 884 -0.20 -11.00 20.28
CA ASP A 884 1.25 -11.26 20.23
C ASP A 884 1.60 -12.73 20.51
N GLU A 885 0.64 -13.54 20.99
CA GLU A 885 0.82 -14.97 21.21
C GLU A 885 0.80 -15.74 19.87
N ARG A 886 1.71 -16.70 19.71
CA ARG A 886 1.78 -17.52 18.48
C ARG A 886 0.66 -18.55 18.47
N MET A 887 -0.06 -18.62 17.34
CA MET A 887 -1.17 -19.57 17.19
C MET A 887 -0.74 -20.78 16.35
N GLU A 888 -1.09 -21.98 16.81
CA GLU A 888 -0.74 -23.22 16.12
C GLU A 888 -1.49 -23.43 14.81
N PHE A 889 -0.82 -23.95 13.79
CA PHE A 889 -1.47 -24.46 12.57
C PHE A 889 -2.00 -25.89 12.79
N GLY A 890 -1.28 -26.71 13.55
CA GLY A 890 -1.66 -28.08 13.89
C GLY A 890 -1.04 -28.50 15.23
N GLU A 891 -1.35 -29.70 15.72
CA GLU A 891 -0.74 -30.21 16.95
C GLU A 891 0.79 -30.26 16.81
N GLY A 892 1.50 -29.52 17.66
CA GLY A 892 2.96 -29.42 17.65
C GLY A 892 3.54 -28.49 16.56
N ASP A 893 2.69 -27.79 15.80
CA ASP A 893 3.11 -26.86 14.75
C ASP A 893 2.79 -25.41 15.15
N VAL A 894 3.73 -24.78 15.86
CA VAL A 894 3.61 -23.41 16.38
C VAL A 894 3.71 -22.42 15.22
N GLY A 895 2.59 -21.78 14.89
CA GLY A 895 2.48 -20.86 13.77
C GLY A 895 2.87 -19.42 14.14
N LEU A 896 2.19 -18.48 13.49
CA LEU A 896 2.49 -17.05 13.51
C LEU A 896 1.62 -16.30 14.55
N PRO A 897 2.11 -15.19 15.11
CA PRO A 897 1.30 -14.29 15.93
C PRO A 897 0.38 -13.42 15.06
N GLY A 898 -0.43 -12.57 15.68
CA GLY A 898 -1.25 -11.55 15.03
C GLY A 898 -2.58 -12.06 14.47
N CYS A 899 -2.95 -13.30 14.77
CA CYS A 899 -4.17 -13.93 14.27
C CYS A 899 -5.13 -14.37 15.38
N ILE A 900 -6.40 -14.54 14.99
CA ILE A 900 -7.44 -15.13 15.82
C ILE A 900 -7.82 -16.46 15.20
N GLN A 901 -7.87 -17.50 16.04
CA GLN A 901 -8.21 -18.85 15.61
C GLN A 901 -9.70 -19.13 15.82
N VAL A 902 -10.36 -19.62 14.78
CA VAL A 902 -11.78 -20.02 14.80
C VAL A 902 -11.95 -21.43 14.26
N LEU A 903 -13.05 -22.07 14.63
CA LEU A 903 -13.46 -23.37 14.09
C LEU A 903 -14.52 -23.16 13.01
N GLU A 904 -14.23 -23.60 11.79
CA GLU A 904 -15.12 -23.52 10.64
C GLU A 904 -15.65 -24.94 10.30
N PRO A 905 -16.92 -25.10 9.92
CA PRO A 905 -17.41 -26.38 9.40
C PRO A 905 -16.62 -26.85 8.17
N GLY A 906 -16.21 -28.12 8.15
CA GLY A 906 -15.31 -28.63 7.11
C GLY A 906 -15.88 -28.62 5.67
N ASN A 907 -17.20 -28.50 5.53
CA ASN A 907 -17.92 -28.48 4.25
C ASN A 907 -18.11 -27.07 3.66
N LEU A 908 -17.87 -26.00 4.43
CA LEU A 908 -18.15 -24.63 3.99
C LEU A 908 -17.16 -24.16 2.91
N ASN A 909 -15.86 -24.37 3.15
CA ASN A 909 -14.78 -24.08 2.20
C ASN A 909 -13.86 -25.30 2.09
N PRO A 910 -14.19 -26.30 1.25
CA PRO A 910 -13.40 -27.52 1.16
C PRO A 910 -12.01 -27.23 0.60
N THR A 911 -10.97 -27.52 1.39
CA THR A 911 -9.58 -27.45 0.96
C THR A 911 -8.89 -28.77 1.23
N ASN A 912 -8.22 -29.30 0.20
CA ASN A 912 -7.47 -30.56 0.25
C ASN A 912 -5.96 -30.33 0.25
N GLN A 913 -5.52 -29.11 -0.05
CA GLN A 913 -4.11 -28.71 -0.13
C GLN A 913 -3.72 -27.87 1.09
N ASP A 914 -2.47 -27.99 1.53
CA ASP A 914 -1.91 -27.10 2.54
C ASP A 914 -1.70 -25.72 1.92
N SER A 915 -2.14 -24.67 2.61
CA SER A 915 -1.95 -23.29 2.16
C SER A 915 -0.54 -22.77 2.48
N ILE A 916 0.19 -23.48 3.34
CA ILE A 916 1.59 -23.18 3.67
C ILE A 916 2.49 -23.89 2.65
N ARG A 917 3.39 -23.13 2.01
CA ARG A 917 4.44 -23.72 1.18
C ARG A 917 5.61 -24.14 2.07
N ARG A 918 5.74 -25.45 2.29
CA ARG A 918 6.77 -26.04 3.15
C ARG A 918 7.93 -26.55 2.30
N TYR A 919 9.14 -26.08 2.59
CA TYR A 919 10.34 -26.49 1.88
C TYR A 919 11.26 -27.32 2.80
N GLY A 920 11.67 -28.49 2.32
CA GLY A 920 12.75 -29.25 2.94
C GLY A 920 14.13 -28.70 2.56
N GLY A 921 15.16 -29.07 3.31
CA GLY A 921 16.56 -28.72 3.02
C GLY A 921 17.14 -27.71 4.00
N SER A 922 18.12 -26.93 3.54
CA SER A 922 18.83 -25.96 4.40
C SER A 922 17.93 -24.76 4.74
N THR A 923 18.05 -24.29 5.99
CA THR A 923 17.22 -23.27 6.65
C THR A 923 17.89 -21.89 6.71
N SER A 924 19.04 -21.74 6.05
CA SER A 924 19.77 -20.48 6.05
C SER A 924 18.91 -19.35 5.45
N PRO A 925 18.70 -18.23 6.19
CA PRO A 925 17.92 -17.10 5.71
C PRO A 925 18.54 -16.37 4.50
N LYS A 926 19.84 -16.59 4.28
CA LYS A 926 20.62 -15.97 3.19
C LYS A 926 20.42 -16.70 1.86
N MET A 927 19.90 -17.94 1.87
CA MET A 927 19.62 -18.67 0.64
C MET A 927 18.25 -18.32 0.07
N PRO A 928 18.03 -18.49 -1.25
CA PRO A 928 16.70 -18.41 -1.86
C PRO A 928 15.81 -19.60 -1.50
N TRP A 929 14.54 -19.52 -1.89
CA TRP A 929 13.67 -20.70 -1.90
C TRP A 929 14.10 -21.64 -3.02
N PRO A 930 14.02 -22.97 -2.85
CA PRO A 930 14.17 -23.91 -3.94
C PRO A 930 13.24 -23.55 -5.09
N ASP A 931 13.72 -23.70 -6.33
CA ASP A 931 12.86 -23.56 -7.51
C ASP A 931 11.64 -24.46 -7.32
N GLU A 932 10.46 -23.86 -7.40
CA GLU A 932 9.24 -24.61 -7.54
C GLU A 932 9.39 -25.35 -8.87
N GLU A 933 9.63 -26.66 -8.84
CA GLU A 933 9.33 -27.51 -10.00
C GLU A 933 7.95 -27.08 -10.44
N GLU A 934 7.81 -26.50 -11.63
CA GLU A 934 6.54 -25.99 -12.13
C GLU A 934 5.46 -27.02 -11.80
N GLU A 935 4.69 -26.79 -10.73
CA GLU A 935 3.50 -27.58 -10.49
C GLU A 935 2.70 -27.34 -11.75
N VAL A 936 2.55 -28.40 -12.54
CA VAL A 936 1.93 -28.37 -13.85
C VAL A 936 0.44 -28.12 -13.64
N THR A 937 0.09 -26.90 -13.22
CA THR A 937 -1.26 -26.33 -13.10
C THR A 937 -1.71 -25.74 -14.43
N GLY A 938 -1.13 -26.20 -15.54
CA GLY A 938 -1.72 -26.00 -16.85
C GLY A 938 -3.01 -26.83 -16.97
N SER A 939 -4.05 -26.20 -17.52
CA SER A 939 -5.29 -26.87 -17.94
C SER A 939 -4.99 -28.20 -18.64
N MET A 940 -5.88 -29.19 -18.52
CA MET A 940 -5.72 -30.50 -19.19
C MET A 940 -5.43 -30.36 -20.70
N ALA A 941 -5.89 -29.27 -21.32
CA ALA A 941 -5.57 -28.90 -22.71
C ALA A 941 -4.07 -28.61 -22.93
N GLU A 942 -3.43 -27.92 -21.99
CA GLU A 942 -2.01 -27.55 -22.06
C GLU A 942 -1.10 -28.76 -21.80
N ARG A 943 -1.52 -29.65 -20.89
CA ARG A 943 -0.89 -30.98 -20.71
C ARG A 943 -0.99 -31.82 -21.98
N LEU A 944 -2.16 -31.82 -22.63
CA LEU A 944 -2.37 -32.52 -23.90
C LEU A 944 -1.48 -31.91 -24.99
N GLU A 945 -1.36 -30.59 -25.05
CA GLU A 945 -0.53 -29.91 -26.05
C GLU A 945 0.97 -30.21 -25.85
N ASN A 946 1.45 -30.22 -24.60
CA ASN A 946 2.83 -30.57 -24.27
C ASN A 946 3.14 -32.04 -24.56
N LEU A 947 2.22 -32.95 -24.26
CA LEU A 947 2.32 -34.36 -24.68
C LEU A 947 2.32 -34.50 -26.20
N THR A 948 1.51 -33.72 -26.90
CA THR A 948 1.46 -33.71 -28.37
C THR A 948 2.76 -33.18 -28.97
N LYS A 949 3.37 -32.14 -28.36
CA LYS A 949 4.68 -31.60 -28.74
C LYS A 949 5.80 -32.62 -28.50
N LEU A 950 5.79 -33.30 -27.35
CA LEU A 950 6.72 -34.39 -27.04
C LEU A 950 6.56 -35.55 -28.03
N TRP A 951 5.34 -35.97 -28.32
CA TRP A 951 5.05 -37.04 -29.28
C TRP A 951 5.49 -36.67 -30.70
N LYS A 952 5.23 -35.44 -31.16
CA LYS A 952 5.75 -34.91 -32.43
C LYS A 952 7.28 -34.90 -32.48
N LYS A 953 7.94 -34.53 -31.37
CA LYS A 953 9.41 -34.51 -31.27
C LYS A 953 9.99 -35.93 -31.31
N THR A 954 9.32 -36.90 -30.69
CA THR A 954 9.68 -38.32 -30.72
C THR A 954 9.47 -38.93 -32.09
N MET A 955 8.34 -38.65 -32.75
CA MET A 955 8.07 -39.08 -34.15
C MET A 955 9.11 -38.52 -35.12
N ARG A 956 9.51 -37.25 -34.99
CA ARG A 956 10.60 -36.67 -35.79
C ARG A 956 11.95 -37.35 -35.56
N ARG A 957 12.24 -37.81 -34.34
CA ARG A 957 13.46 -38.60 -34.04
C ARG A 957 13.39 -40.00 -34.65
N VAL A 958 12.21 -40.63 -34.64
CA VAL A 958 11.99 -41.95 -35.26
C VAL A 958 12.07 -41.86 -36.79
N GLU A 959 11.51 -40.82 -37.42
CA GLU A 959 11.66 -40.57 -38.87
C GLU A 959 13.10 -40.28 -39.28
N LYS A 960 13.84 -39.50 -38.48
CA LYS A 960 15.28 -39.28 -38.72
C LYS A 960 16.10 -40.57 -38.60
N LYS A 961 15.77 -41.46 -37.66
CA LYS A 961 16.40 -42.79 -37.56
C LYS A 961 16.05 -43.70 -38.73
N ARG A 962 14.85 -43.58 -39.30
CA ARG A 962 14.41 -44.39 -40.46
C ARG A 962 15.03 -43.96 -41.80
N LYS A 963 15.45 -42.70 -41.94
CA LYS A 963 16.08 -42.17 -43.17
C LYS A 963 17.62 -42.22 -43.18
N GLY A 964 18.28 -42.63 -42.09
CA GLY A 964 19.74 -42.57 -41.94
C GLY A 964 20.53 -43.89 -42.09
N GLY A 965 19.89 -45.03 -42.39
CA GLY A 965 20.56 -46.33 -42.31
C GLY A 965 20.49 -47.16 -43.60
N ARG A 966 21.27 -46.79 -44.62
CA ARG A 966 21.56 -47.70 -45.75
C ARG A 966 22.87 -47.36 -46.47
N ARG A 967 24.01 -47.84 -45.97
CA ARG A 967 25.11 -48.45 -46.77
C ARG A 967 26.32 -48.89 -45.93
N ASN A 968 26.77 -50.11 -46.24
CA ASN A 968 28.07 -50.78 -46.01
C ASN A 968 28.56 -50.93 -44.56
N GLY A 969 28.99 -52.08 -44.05
CA GLY A 969 29.37 -53.36 -44.64
C GLY A 969 30.70 -53.81 -44.03
N GLY A 970 30.78 -55.05 -43.51
CA GLY A 970 32.04 -55.78 -43.34
C GLY A 970 32.55 -56.06 -41.91
N GLU A 971 32.19 -57.26 -41.42
CA GLU A 971 33.03 -58.31 -40.78
C GLU A 971 33.82 -58.16 -39.46
N SER A 972 33.53 -59.17 -38.59
CA SER A 972 34.40 -59.93 -37.65
C SER A 972 34.73 -59.28 -36.29
N SER A 973 34.78 -59.96 -35.12
CA SER A 973 34.43 -61.32 -34.66
C SER A 973 34.47 -61.35 -33.13
N ALA A 974 33.66 -62.24 -32.49
CA ALA A 974 33.85 -62.99 -31.22
C ALA A 974 34.20 -62.24 -29.91
N SER A 975 33.87 -62.65 -28.67
CA SER A 975 33.08 -63.69 -27.95
C SER A 975 33.26 -63.34 -26.44
N GLU A 976 32.30 -63.48 -25.51
CA GLU A 976 32.02 -64.64 -24.62
C GLU A 976 30.94 -64.16 -23.61
N MET A 977 29.78 -64.82 -23.44
CA MET A 977 29.46 -65.94 -22.53
C MET A 977 29.74 -65.68 -21.03
N ASP A 978 28.70 -65.65 -20.19
CA ASP A 978 28.21 -66.88 -19.55
C ASP A 978 26.84 -66.77 -18.83
N LYS A 979 26.23 -67.95 -18.60
CA LYS A 979 24.83 -68.22 -18.22
C LYS A 979 24.65 -68.68 -16.76
N ALA A 980 23.36 -68.74 -16.37
CA ALA A 980 22.69 -69.72 -15.47
C ALA A 980 22.75 -69.48 -13.95
N SER A 981 21.75 -69.82 -13.10
CA SER A 981 20.36 -70.31 -13.24
C SER A 981 19.66 -70.40 -11.86
N ARG A 982 18.31 -70.44 -11.87
CA ARG A 982 17.34 -71.18 -11.00
C ARG A 982 17.22 -70.95 -9.47
N SER A 983 16.01 -70.57 -9.02
CA SER A 983 14.97 -71.39 -8.32
C SER A 983 13.97 -70.49 -7.57
N LYS A 984 12.68 -70.42 -7.96
CA LYS A 984 11.44 -71.07 -7.43
C LYS A 984 11.17 -70.99 -5.90
N SER A 985 10.06 -70.33 -5.55
CA SER A 985 8.93 -70.76 -4.67
C SER A 985 8.36 -69.55 -3.88
N SER A 986 7.21 -68.99 -4.26
CA SER A 986 5.83 -69.29 -3.82
C SER A 986 5.46 -68.80 -2.40
N SER A 987 4.56 -67.82 -2.30
CA SER A 987 3.16 -68.07 -1.89
C SER A 987 2.37 -66.75 -1.76
N SER A 988 1.13 -66.85 -2.20
CA SER A 988 0.04 -65.87 -2.23
C SER A 988 -0.75 -65.87 -0.92
N VAL A 989 -1.26 -64.72 -0.47
CA VAL A 989 -2.58 -64.61 0.18
C VAL A 989 -3.23 -63.26 -0.18
N ASN A 990 -4.39 -63.33 -0.84
CA ASN A 990 -5.37 -62.27 -1.03
C ASN A 990 -6.08 -61.94 0.29
N SER A 991 -6.52 -60.69 0.46
CA SER A 991 -7.93 -60.43 0.81
C SER A 991 -8.33 -59.00 0.47
N ASP A 992 -9.34 -58.90 -0.40
CA ASP A 992 -10.21 -57.75 -0.60
C ASP A 992 -10.98 -57.40 0.67
N SER A 993 -11.30 -56.12 0.88
CA SER A 993 -12.71 -55.64 0.95
C SER A 993 -12.80 -54.15 1.29
N SER A 994 -13.38 -53.42 0.33
CA SER A 994 -14.45 -52.43 0.49
C SER A 994 -14.58 -51.63 1.80
N GLN A 995 -14.31 -50.32 1.72
CA GLN A 995 -15.30 -49.24 1.87
C GLN A 995 -14.75 -47.92 1.32
#